data_AF-A4YNE3-F1
#
_entry.id   AF-A4YNE3-F1
#
_cell.length_a   1.000
_cell.length_b   1.000
_cell.length_c   1.000
_cell.angle_alpha   90.00
_cell.angle_beta   90.00
_cell.angle_gamma   90.00
#
_symmetry.space_group_name_H-M   'P 1'
#
loop_
_entity.id
_entity.type
_entity.pdbx_description
1 polymer ?
#
loop_
_entity_poly.entity_id
_entity_poly.type
_entity_poly.pdbx_seq_one_letter_code
_entity_poly.pdbx_strand_id
1 'polypeptide(L)'
;MRRTLSITGPRPTVELIWHGGCFDVPNPGRAMSFRPFTSESYAQGERPEAWRDVLNAAGLQPAAKSPFDDGHATASHRSAPGIALSRLSAGAQAVAAVPQVQEDLPIALLAIEDGAVLRCGDTHRIIPSGHLILLPRTADWSLAFQRDLRAIVLSVTSAALHGRISGKLKFARPQVIAPSGLADVVCRTIEATARTLDMLSEAEWSTVAQSLVDLLLTLAHQQAVPTSETGSSATQAAILHRICQAIERELDDAELTPTRVAQAEGISERYLQKLFEGAGDNFTHYVKERRLQRAWTDLSNPAEAHHSISEIAYRYGFADSAHFSRSFRARFGLSPREFRQQKAEQAVTSAAPRGQRGWPQDALAQQRGCQTQASLKSSTALPAPANDQDARQRHHHLAVSAERVHWGYFSRSLPPQLEIASGDTITVETLTQHASDDPELMIAGDDGALSVFGWSKTRKNVDRRGAGPMDASVFGRGAGEGFGVHICTGPVAIKDAQPGDVLEVRILDIVPRLSRSPKHRGRVFGSSVAAWWGYHYNELIAAPAPREAVTIYEIFAGDPEPHARALYSYRWEPQTDPAGVVHATYDYPGVPVAPGSIKRRHGVLDNIRIPLRPHFGVIAVAPREVDFVDSIPPSYFGGNLDNWRLGKGSTVYLPVAVPGALLSVGDPHATQGDGELGGTAIECSMTGTFQVILHKKTQLAGKPFADLTYPLIETETDWVLTGFSHPNYLAEFGAQGQSEVYAKSSLDLAMKDAFRKMRRFLMHIKGLSEDEAVALMSAAVDFGVTQVVDGNWGVHAILSKRLFEDAD
;
A
#
# COMPACT_ATOMS: atom_id res chain seq x y z
N MET A 1 -12.32 -73.26 20.57
CA MET A 1 -10.99 -73.73 21.08
C MET A 1 -9.95 -72.82 20.43
N ARG A 2 -9.06 -72.06 21.09
CA ARG A 2 -8.45 -72.08 22.41
C ARG A 2 -7.90 -70.66 22.70
N ARG A 3 -8.07 -70.15 23.93
CA ARG A 3 -7.09 -69.27 24.61
C ARG A 3 -5.83 -70.14 24.88
N THR A 4 -4.57 -69.68 24.91
CA THR A 4 -3.87 -68.79 25.87
C THR A 4 -2.41 -68.74 25.35
N LEU A 5 -1.79 -67.59 25.03
CA LEU A 5 -0.92 -66.70 25.85
C LEU A 5 0.44 -67.26 26.35
N SER A 6 1.52 -66.59 25.91
CA SER A 6 2.83 -66.30 26.57
C SER A 6 3.74 -65.72 25.46
N ILE A 7 4.06 -64.42 25.33
CA ILE A 7 4.81 -63.41 26.12
C ILE A 7 6.26 -63.81 26.46
N THR A 8 7.21 -63.22 25.71
CA THR A 8 8.44 -62.54 26.18
C THR A 8 8.98 -61.60 25.06
N GLY A 9 9.20 -60.31 25.34
CA GLY A 9 9.69 -59.26 24.41
C GLY A 9 11.23 -59.17 24.32
N PRO A 10 11.85 -58.01 23.97
CA PRO A 10 11.33 -56.78 23.34
C PRO A 10 11.92 -56.56 21.92
N ARG A 11 11.16 -55.91 21.03
CA ARG A 11 11.69 -55.29 19.79
C ARG A 11 11.61 -53.78 19.93
N PRO A 12 12.62 -53.01 19.50
CA PRO A 12 12.61 -51.56 19.62
C PRO A 12 11.57 -50.97 18.67
N THR A 13 10.75 -50.07 19.22
CA THR A 13 9.90 -49.13 18.50
C THR A 13 10.79 -48.24 17.65
N VAL A 14 10.62 -48.30 16.32
CA VAL A 14 11.10 -47.24 15.43
C VAL A 14 9.93 -46.26 15.32
N GLU A 15 9.97 -45.20 16.13
CA GLU A 15 9.20 -43.99 15.87
C GLU A 15 9.70 -43.39 14.55
N LEU A 16 8.84 -43.38 13.53
CA LEU A 16 9.02 -42.53 12.36
C LEU A 16 8.66 -41.10 12.75
N ILE A 17 9.62 -40.42 13.38
CA ILE A 17 9.63 -38.97 13.52
C ILE A 17 9.98 -38.40 12.15
N TRP A 18 8.99 -37.91 11.43
CA TRP A 18 9.22 -37.07 10.26
C TRP A 18 9.60 -35.66 10.76
N HIS A 19 10.91 -35.39 10.81
CA HIS A 19 11.43 -34.03 10.95
C HIS A 19 11.29 -33.30 9.60
N GLY A 20 10.08 -32.82 9.33
CA GLY A 20 9.78 -31.89 8.24
C GLY A 20 9.57 -30.50 8.80
N GLY A 21 10.55 -29.62 8.62
CA GLY A 21 10.52 -28.23 9.10
C GLY A 21 11.88 -27.80 9.61
N CYS A 22 12.79 -27.44 8.69
CA CYS A 22 13.90 -26.58 9.05
C CYS A 22 13.32 -25.26 9.55
N PHE A 23 13.13 -25.16 10.86
CA PHE A 23 13.16 -23.89 11.55
C PHE A 23 14.56 -23.31 11.31
N ASP A 24 14.65 -22.25 10.52
CA ASP A 24 15.74 -21.30 10.69
C ASP A 24 15.57 -20.74 12.11
N VAL A 25 16.32 -21.32 13.06
CA VAL A 25 16.65 -20.65 14.32
C VAL A 25 17.16 -19.26 13.95
N PRO A 26 16.68 -18.17 14.58
CA PRO A 26 17.14 -16.83 14.23
C PRO A 26 18.66 -16.78 14.38
N ASN A 27 19.38 -16.72 13.26
CA ASN A 27 20.80 -16.52 13.27
C ASN A 27 21.01 -15.05 13.68
N PRO A 28 21.63 -14.73 14.85
CA PRO A 28 21.69 -13.36 15.38
C PRO A 28 22.52 -12.36 14.56
N GLY A 29 22.95 -12.73 13.34
CA GLY A 29 23.83 -11.94 12.49
C GLY A 29 23.34 -11.72 11.06
N ARG A 30 22.14 -12.18 10.68
CA ARG A 30 21.57 -11.89 9.35
C ARG A 30 20.51 -10.80 9.47
N ALA A 31 20.89 -9.56 9.19
CA ALA A 31 19.94 -8.47 9.08
C ALA A 31 18.90 -8.83 8.00
N MET A 32 17.66 -9.08 8.41
CA MET A 32 16.57 -9.31 7.47
C MET A 32 16.30 -7.99 6.74
N SER A 33 16.66 -7.93 5.45
CA SER A 33 16.03 -7.00 4.53
C SER A 33 14.56 -7.44 4.41
N PHE A 34 13.68 -6.83 5.20
CA PHE A 34 12.25 -7.12 5.11
C PHE A 34 11.73 -6.65 3.76
N ARG A 35 10.94 -7.49 3.09
CA ARG A 35 10.03 -7.04 2.03
C ARG A 35 9.09 -5.96 2.61
N PRO A 36 8.48 -5.09 1.78
CA PRO A 36 7.44 -4.18 2.23
C PRO A 36 6.41 -4.92 3.09
N PHE A 37 6.28 -4.51 4.34
CA PHE A 37 5.34 -5.06 5.31
C PHE A 37 3.97 -4.44 5.09
N THR A 38 2.93 -5.27 5.20
CA THR A 38 1.55 -4.82 5.34
C THR A 38 0.82 -5.75 6.31
N SER A 39 0.05 -5.16 7.23
CA SER A 39 -0.80 -5.88 8.18
C SER A 39 -1.81 -6.78 7.49
N GLU A 40 -2.17 -6.49 6.24
CA GLU A 40 -3.08 -7.30 5.43
C GLU A 40 -2.55 -8.69 5.10
N SER A 41 -1.24 -8.91 5.25
CA SER A 41 -0.63 -10.23 5.11
C SER A 41 -1.03 -11.22 6.21
N TYR A 42 -1.56 -10.72 7.33
CA TYR A 42 -1.80 -11.47 8.56
C TYR A 42 -3.26 -11.39 8.99
N ALA A 43 -3.77 -12.44 9.63
CA ALA A 43 -5.09 -12.40 10.27
C ALA A 43 -5.09 -11.42 11.44
N GLN A 44 -6.28 -10.89 11.79
CA GLN A 44 -6.41 -9.85 12.82
C GLN A 44 -5.68 -10.16 14.14
N GLY A 45 -5.69 -11.41 14.60
CA GLY A 45 -5.03 -11.83 15.85
C GLY A 45 -3.50 -11.83 15.80
N GLU A 46 -2.90 -11.96 14.62
CA GLU A 46 -1.44 -12.07 14.42
C GLU A 46 -0.77 -10.71 14.16
N ARG A 47 -1.55 -9.72 13.70
CA ARG A 47 -1.06 -8.37 13.35
C ARG A 47 -0.27 -7.68 14.47
N PRO A 48 -0.67 -7.72 15.76
CA PRO A 48 0.07 -7.03 16.81
C PRO A 48 1.50 -7.55 17.01
N GLU A 49 1.70 -8.86 16.86
CA GLU A 49 3.02 -9.48 16.98
C GLU A 49 3.88 -9.16 15.77
N ALA A 50 3.33 -9.34 14.56
CA ALA A 50 4.02 -9.02 13.32
C ALA A 50 4.43 -7.53 13.24
N TRP A 51 3.58 -6.62 13.74
CA TRP A 51 3.91 -5.19 13.85
C TRP A 51 5.01 -4.92 14.88
N ARG A 52 5.02 -5.63 16.01
CA ARG A 52 6.07 -5.50 17.01
C ARG A 52 7.43 -5.88 16.44
N ASP A 53 7.51 -6.90 15.60
CA ASP A 53 8.75 -7.29 14.92
C ASP A 53 9.27 -6.20 13.97
N VAL A 54 8.37 -5.55 13.24
CA VAL A 54 8.71 -4.39 12.39
C VAL A 54 9.26 -3.24 13.22
N LEU A 55 8.61 -2.90 14.33
CA LEU A 55 9.10 -1.86 15.24
C LEU A 55 10.49 -2.23 15.80
N ASN A 56 10.67 -3.48 16.24
CA ASN A 56 11.93 -3.96 16.79
C ASN A 56 13.07 -3.86 15.77
N ALA A 57 12.81 -4.19 14.50
CA ALA A 57 13.77 -4.02 13.42
C ALA A 57 14.17 -2.55 13.19
N ALA A 58 13.28 -1.60 13.48
CA ALA A 58 13.56 -0.17 13.48
C ALA A 58 14.23 0.34 14.79
N GLY A 59 14.46 -0.54 15.78
CA GLY A 59 14.98 -0.18 17.10
C GLY A 59 13.93 0.38 18.06
N LEU A 60 12.65 0.24 17.73
CA LEU A 60 11.51 0.73 18.49
C LEU A 60 10.69 -0.43 19.07
N GLN A 61 9.87 -0.15 20.07
CA GLN A 61 8.87 -1.07 20.60
C GLN A 61 7.62 -0.30 21.00
N PRO A 62 6.44 -0.95 21.12
CA PRO A 62 5.28 -0.32 21.72
C PRO A 62 5.60 0.18 23.13
N ALA A 63 5.20 1.41 23.46
CA ALA A 63 5.34 1.93 24.82
C ALA A 63 4.44 1.15 25.79
N ALA A 64 4.86 1.03 27.05
CA ALA A 64 4.10 0.30 28.06
C ALA A 64 2.65 0.81 28.15
N LYS A 65 1.68 -0.12 28.11
CA LYS A 65 0.22 0.15 28.09
C LYS A 65 -0.33 0.78 26.81
N SER A 66 0.43 0.83 25.71
CA SER A 66 -0.12 1.16 24.38
C SER A 66 -0.50 -0.15 23.68
N PRO A 67 -1.79 -0.52 23.60
CA PRO A 67 -2.20 -1.58 22.68
C PRO A 67 -1.90 -1.13 21.24
N PHE A 68 -1.49 -2.08 20.39
CA PHE A 68 -1.62 -1.89 18.95
C PHE A 68 -3.12 -2.00 18.65
N ASP A 69 -3.72 -0.92 18.17
CA ASP A 69 -5.09 -0.95 17.69
C ASP A 69 -5.18 -1.86 16.44
N ASP A 70 -6.32 -2.51 16.19
CA ASP A 70 -6.48 -3.50 15.11
C ASP A 70 -6.39 -2.92 13.67
N GLY A 71 -5.93 -1.68 13.57
CA GLY A 71 -5.84 -0.88 12.36
C GLY A 71 -4.81 -1.35 11.34
N HIS A 72 -4.87 -0.72 10.18
CA HIS A 72 -3.97 -0.98 9.06
C HIS A 72 -2.56 -0.45 9.38
N ALA A 73 -1.55 -1.24 9.03
CA ALA A 73 -0.15 -0.84 9.18
C ALA A 73 0.69 -1.27 7.96
N THR A 74 1.58 -0.40 7.51
CA THR A 74 2.55 -0.68 6.45
C THR A 74 3.93 -0.19 6.86
N ALA A 75 4.97 -0.87 6.35
CA ALA A 75 6.34 -0.42 6.51
C ALA A 75 7.23 -0.83 5.35
N SER A 76 8.15 0.04 4.96
CA SER A 76 9.29 -0.32 4.12
C SER A 76 10.55 -0.24 4.98
N HIS A 77 11.40 -1.26 4.90
CA HIS A 77 12.58 -1.37 5.74
C HIS A 77 13.78 -1.86 4.93
N ARG A 78 14.91 -1.18 5.06
CA ARG A 78 16.20 -1.71 4.62
C ARG A 78 17.26 -1.49 5.67
N SER A 79 18.20 -2.43 5.71
CA SER A 79 19.31 -2.45 6.65
C SER A 79 20.62 -2.77 5.95
N ALA A 80 21.71 -2.23 6.47
CA ALA A 80 23.08 -2.63 6.19
C ALA A 80 23.81 -2.80 7.55
N PRO A 81 25.04 -3.33 7.61
CA PRO A 81 25.77 -3.47 8.87
C PRO A 81 25.79 -2.18 9.69
N GLY A 82 25.04 -2.20 10.79
CA GLY A 82 24.94 -1.12 11.75
C GLY A 82 24.04 0.07 11.42
N ILE A 83 23.30 0.04 10.31
CA ILE A 83 22.34 1.08 9.91
C ILE A 83 21.05 0.46 9.37
N ALA A 84 19.91 0.98 9.78
CA ALA A 84 18.61 0.65 9.22
C ALA A 84 17.76 1.91 9.00
N LEU A 85 17.04 1.94 7.88
CA LEU A 85 16.06 2.97 7.57
C LEU A 85 14.70 2.31 7.40
N SER A 86 13.71 2.82 8.13
CA SER A 86 12.34 2.32 8.10
C SER A 86 11.37 3.46 7.85
N ARG A 87 10.46 3.31 6.89
CA ARG A 87 9.28 4.16 6.75
C ARG A 87 8.10 3.41 7.36
N LEU A 88 7.44 4.02 8.32
CA LEU A 88 6.39 3.40 9.13
C LEU A 88 5.07 4.15 8.98
N SER A 89 3.99 3.39 8.80
CA SER A 89 2.62 3.88 8.73
C SER A 89 1.73 2.93 9.53
N ALA A 90 1.03 3.42 10.54
CA ALA A 90 0.07 2.64 11.32
C ALA A 90 -0.95 3.54 12.02
N GLY A 91 -1.96 2.94 12.66
CA GLY A 91 -2.88 3.66 13.54
C GLY A 91 -2.19 4.32 14.75
N ALA A 92 -2.95 5.16 15.47
CA ALA A 92 -2.47 5.88 16.64
C ALA A 92 -1.90 4.95 17.71
N GLN A 93 -0.68 5.23 18.16
CA GLN A 93 0.04 4.43 19.15
C GLN A 93 1.19 5.21 19.78
N ALA A 94 1.74 4.68 20.86
CA ALA A 94 2.98 5.18 21.44
C ALA A 94 4.12 4.19 21.26
N VAL A 95 5.30 4.70 20.92
CA VAL A 95 6.53 3.93 20.76
C VAL A 95 7.59 4.36 21.76
N ALA A 96 8.50 3.46 22.08
CA ALA A 96 9.67 3.67 22.95
C ALA A 96 10.90 2.99 22.34
N ALA A 97 12.09 3.28 22.87
CA ALA A 97 13.32 2.58 22.45
C ALA A 97 13.29 1.11 22.87
N VAL A 98 13.84 0.23 22.04
CA VAL A 98 14.33 -1.08 22.52
C VAL A 98 15.63 -0.86 23.28
N PRO A 99 15.73 -1.21 24.58
CA PRO A 99 16.93 -0.97 25.37
C PRO A 99 18.13 -1.76 24.83
N GLN A 100 19.21 -1.05 24.48
CA GLN A 100 20.49 -1.66 24.08
C GLN A 100 21.62 -1.03 24.88
N VAL A 101 22.11 -1.76 25.89
CA VAL A 101 23.05 -1.25 26.91
C VAL A 101 24.43 -0.88 26.33
N GLN A 102 24.81 -1.47 25.18
CA GLN A 102 26.11 -1.27 24.54
C GLN A 102 26.11 -0.22 23.41
N GLU A 103 24.97 0.40 23.11
CA GLU A 103 24.83 1.32 21.98
C GLU A 103 24.61 2.77 22.42
N ASP A 104 25.63 3.60 22.15
CA ASP A 104 25.64 5.03 22.52
C ASP A 104 24.99 5.93 21.46
N LEU A 105 24.75 5.45 20.23
CA LEU A 105 24.19 6.26 19.15
C LEU A 105 22.66 6.38 19.24
N PRO A 106 22.10 7.59 19.01
CA PRO A 106 20.66 7.81 19.07
C PRO A 106 19.93 7.23 17.85
N ILE A 107 18.65 6.95 18.03
CA ILE A 107 17.71 6.73 16.93
C ILE A 107 17.28 8.10 16.42
N ALA A 108 17.41 8.34 15.11
CA ALA A 108 16.88 9.53 14.47
C ALA A 108 15.47 9.22 13.95
N LEU A 109 14.48 9.98 14.41
CA LEU A 109 13.08 9.83 14.01
C LEU A 109 12.55 11.14 13.45
N LEU A 110 11.97 11.06 12.26
CA LEU A 110 11.31 12.17 11.58
C LEU A 110 9.81 11.91 11.53
N ALA A 111 9.03 12.76 12.19
CA ALA A 111 7.56 12.73 12.10
C ALA A 111 7.12 13.47 10.82
N ILE A 112 6.38 12.78 9.96
CA ILE A 112 5.93 13.33 8.67
C ILE A 112 4.68 14.21 8.86
N GLU A 113 3.83 13.85 9.82
CA GLU A 113 2.59 14.56 10.14
C GLU A 113 2.60 15.14 11.55
N ASP A 114 1.77 16.14 11.79
CA ASP A 114 1.57 16.72 13.11
C ASP A 114 0.82 15.75 14.05
N GLY A 115 1.07 15.87 15.35
CA GLY A 115 0.37 15.09 16.37
C GLY A 115 1.27 14.12 17.15
N ALA A 116 2.58 14.16 16.92
CA ALA A 116 3.55 13.46 17.76
C ALA A 116 3.80 14.22 19.06
N VAL A 117 3.70 13.52 20.20
CA VAL A 117 3.93 14.06 21.55
C VAL A 117 5.02 13.25 22.22
N LEU A 118 6.16 13.87 22.43
CA LEU A 118 7.30 13.28 23.15
C LEU A 118 7.08 13.43 24.66
N ARG A 119 7.21 12.33 25.39
CA ARG A 119 7.17 12.26 26.85
C ARG A 119 8.52 11.81 27.38
N CYS A 120 9.04 12.52 28.37
CA CYS A 120 10.30 12.20 29.06
C CYS A 120 10.16 12.56 30.54
N GLY A 121 10.10 11.55 31.42
CA GLY A 121 9.68 11.75 32.82
C GLY A 121 8.31 12.45 32.90
N ASP A 122 8.21 13.52 33.70
CA ASP A 122 6.98 14.31 33.87
C ASP A 122 6.74 15.37 32.78
N THR A 123 7.66 15.49 31.80
CA THR A 123 7.56 16.50 30.75
C THR A 123 6.91 15.95 29.48
N HIS A 124 6.06 16.76 28.86
CA HIS A 124 5.46 16.49 27.55
C HIS A 124 5.79 17.63 26.58
N ARG A 125 6.14 17.29 25.33
CA ARG A 125 6.43 18.25 24.28
C ARG A 125 5.76 17.82 22.98
N ILE A 126 4.97 18.72 22.40
CA ILE A 126 4.40 18.55 21.06
C ILE A 126 5.52 18.76 20.04
N ILE A 127 5.61 17.84 19.08
CA ILE A 127 6.61 17.90 18.01
C ILE A 127 5.90 18.37 16.73
N PRO A 128 6.31 19.51 16.14
CA PRO A 128 5.83 19.89 14.82
C PRO A 128 6.36 18.93 13.74
N SER A 129 5.57 18.69 12.71
CA SER A 129 6.00 17.96 11.51
C SER A 129 7.32 18.51 10.94
N GLY A 130 8.10 17.62 10.30
CA GLY A 130 9.40 17.95 9.69
C GLY A 130 10.54 18.18 10.68
N HIS A 131 10.30 18.16 11.99
CA HIS A 131 11.36 18.22 13.00
C HIS A 131 12.01 16.84 13.18
N LEU A 132 13.34 16.83 13.25
CA LEU A 132 14.11 15.63 13.55
C LEU A 132 14.20 15.43 15.07
N ILE A 133 13.93 14.23 15.54
CA ILE A 133 14.08 13.85 16.94
C ILE A 133 15.26 12.89 17.07
N LEU A 134 16.27 13.26 17.86
CA LEU A 134 17.35 12.34 18.26
C LEU A 134 16.98 11.71 19.60
N LEU A 135 16.82 10.39 19.60
CA LEU A 135 16.25 9.61 20.69
C LEU A 135 17.31 8.67 21.29
N PRO A 136 17.73 8.86 22.56
CA PRO A 136 18.69 7.96 23.21
C PRO A 136 18.11 6.56 23.41
N ARG A 137 18.94 5.51 23.29
CA ARG A 137 18.49 4.11 23.49
C ARG A 137 18.34 3.67 24.95
N THR A 138 18.87 4.47 25.88
CA THR A 138 18.94 4.15 27.31
C THR A 138 18.08 5.05 28.19
N ALA A 139 17.42 6.06 27.62
CA ALA A 139 16.60 7.02 28.35
C ALA A 139 15.12 6.58 28.40
N ASP A 140 14.43 6.93 29.49
CA ASP A 140 13.00 6.70 29.67
C ASP A 140 12.19 7.77 28.91
N TRP A 141 11.91 7.50 27.65
CA TRP A 141 11.05 8.31 26.80
C TRP A 141 10.01 7.45 26.09
N SER A 142 8.88 8.09 25.77
CA SER A 142 7.91 7.55 24.82
C SER A 142 7.47 8.65 23.85
N LEU A 143 7.22 8.27 22.60
CA LEU A 143 6.69 9.14 21.58
C LEU A 143 5.28 8.67 21.24
N ALA A 144 4.28 9.42 21.66
CA ALA A 144 2.87 9.12 21.43
C ALA A 144 2.37 9.86 20.18
N PHE A 145 1.91 9.12 19.18
CA PHE A 145 1.21 9.67 18.03
C PHE A 145 -0.28 9.74 18.39
N GLN A 146 -0.82 10.96 18.54
CA GLN A 146 -2.23 11.20 18.92
C GLN A 146 -3.20 10.91 17.76
N ARG A 147 -2.67 11.00 16.54
CA ARG A 147 -3.29 10.51 15.31
C ARG A 147 -2.48 9.29 14.85
N ASP A 148 -2.59 8.94 13.59
CA ASP A 148 -1.82 7.89 12.98
C ASP A 148 -0.29 8.09 13.09
N LEU A 149 0.43 6.98 13.29
CA LEU A 149 1.89 6.96 13.27
C LEU A 149 2.36 7.10 11.82
N ARG A 150 3.00 8.22 11.49
CA ARG A 150 3.69 8.45 10.22
C ARG A 150 5.10 8.93 10.48
N ALA A 151 6.07 8.03 10.35
CA ALA A 151 7.44 8.33 10.72
C ALA A 151 8.45 7.65 9.80
N ILE A 152 9.60 8.32 9.65
CA ILE A 152 10.81 7.70 9.11
C ILE A 152 11.80 7.55 10.26
N VAL A 153 12.31 6.33 10.44
CA VAL A 153 13.21 5.94 11.53
C VAL A 153 14.54 5.53 10.93
N LEU A 154 15.58 6.27 11.26
CA LEU A 154 16.97 5.97 10.96
C LEU A 154 17.65 5.47 12.24
N SER A 155 17.90 4.17 12.30
CA SER A 155 18.54 3.49 13.42
C SER A 155 20.01 3.26 13.06
N VAL A 156 20.93 3.91 13.76
CA VAL A 156 22.38 3.72 13.60
C VAL A 156 22.96 3.12 14.88
N THR A 157 23.95 2.26 14.72
CA THR A 157 24.68 1.57 15.79
C THR A 157 26.19 1.69 15.55
N SER A 158 26.99 1.38 16.57
CA SER A 158 28.45 1.43 16.55
C SER A 158 29.07 0.65 15.39
N ALA A 159 28.41 -0.42 14.92
CA ALA A 159 28.85 -1.22 13.78
C ALA A 159 28.93 -0.43 12.46
N ALA A 160 28.09 0.60 12.26
CA ALA A 160 28.12 1.44 11.06
C ALA A 160 29.34 2.37 10.99
N LEU A 161 30.02 2.57 12.12
CA LEU A 161 31.18 3.45 12.19
C LEU A 161 32.41 2.87 11.49
N HIS A 162 32.45 1.55 11.22
CA HIS A 162 33.59 0.87 10.61
C HIS A 162 34.92 1.34 11.23
N GLY A 163 35.06 1.29 12.56
CA GLY A 163 36.30 1.69 13.25
C GLY A 163 36.62 3.20 13.22
N ARG A 164 35.73 4.07 12.71
CA ARG A 164 35.87 5.52 12.90
C ARG A 164 35.72 5.84 14.38
N ILE A 165 36.70 6.55 14.93
CA ILE A 165 36.66 7.08 16.29
C ILE A 165 35.52 8.09 16.36
N SER A 166 34.40 7.71 16.97
CA SER A 166 33.42 8.66 17.46
C SER A 166 33.73 8.89 18.93
N GLY A 167 34.15 10.12 19.30
CA GLY A 167 34.22 10.48 20.71
C GLY A 167 32.86 10.19 21.36
N LYS A 168 32.84 9.63 22.59
CA LYS A 168 31.61 9.15 23.26
C LYS A 168 30.45 10.15 23.14
N LEU A 169 29.58 9.94 22.15
CA LEU A 169 28.37 10.72 21.91
C LEU A 169 27.34 10.25 22.95
N LYS A 170 27.29 10.92 24.11
CA LYS A 170 26.29 10.60 25.13
C LYS A 170 25.10 11.53 25.04
N PHE A 171 23.97 11.01 24.60
CA PHE A 171 22.67 11.70 24.67
C PHE A 171 21.94 11.28 25.94
N ALA A 172 21.87 12.15 26.94
CA ALA A 172 21.16 11.87 28.19
C ALA A 172 19.63 12.03 28.06
N ARG A 173 19.16 12.81 27.08
CA ARG A 173 17.75 13.13 26.86
C ARG A 173 17.45 13.27 25.36
N PRO A 174 16.20 13.02 24.94
CA PRO A 174 15.75 13.34 23.59
C PRO A 174 16.02 14.79 23.18
N GLN A 175 16.44 15.01 21.94
CA GLN A 175 16.61 16.34 21.35
C GLN A 175 15.67 16.51 20.16
N VAL A 176 15.01 17.67 20.08
CA VAL A 176 14.09 18.03 18.99
C VAL A 176 14.73 19.16 18.20
N ILE A 177 15.00 18.92 16.92
CA ILE A 177 15.80 19.79 16.05
C ILE A 177 14.92 20.31 14.93
N ALA A 178 14.86 21.64 14.78
CA ALA A 178 14.14 22.28 13.68
C ALA A 178 14.86 22.06 12.34
N PRO A 179 14.13 21.90 11.22
CA PRO A 179 14.71 21.67 9.90
C PRO A 179 15.39 22.95 9.39
N SER A 180 16.65 23.16 9.78
CA SER A 180 17.46 24.31 9.37
C SER A 180 18.92 23.92 9.18
N GLY A 181 19.60 24.57 8.23
CA GLY A 181 21.00 24.27 7.91
C GLY A 181 21.21 22.79 7.59
N LEU A 182 22.17 22.15 8.28
CA LEU A 182 22.49 20.73 8.10
C LEU A 182 21.31 19.81 8.46
N ALA A 183 20.49 20.17 9.44
CA ALA A 183 19.34 19.35 9.83
C ALA A 183 18.31 19.24 8.71
N ASP A 184 18.07 20.33 7.95
CA ASP A 184 17.19 20.29 6.78
C ASP A 184 17.74 19.36 5.69
N VAL A 185 19.05 19.40 5.43
CA VAL A 185 19.71 18.50 4.48
C VAL A 185 19.55 17.04 4.92
N VAL A 186 19.75 16.74 6.20
CA VAL A 186 19.55 15.39 6.75
C VAL A 186 18.09 14.95 6.60
N CYS A 187 17.13 15.78 7.01
CA CYS A 187 15.70 15.46 6.88
C CYS A 187 15.32 15.17 5.43
N ARG A 188 15.65 16.07 4.48
CA ARG A 188 15.33 15.90 3.06
C ARG A 188 15.98 14.67 2.45
N THR A 189 17.21 14.35 2.86
CA THR A 189 17.91 13.14 2.38
C THR A 189 17.22 11.89 2.92
N ILE A 190 16.94 11.83 4.22
CA ILE A 190 16.21 10.72 4.85
C ILE A 190 14.85 10.51 4.17
N GLU A 191 14.08 11.57 3.95
CA GLU A 191 12.78 11.50 3.26
C GLU A 191 12.90 11.03 1.81
N ALA A 192 13.84 11.58 1.05
CA ALA A 192 14.04 11.21 -0.35
C ALA A 192 14.44 9.74 -0.48
N THR A 193 15.36 9.26 0.37
CA THR A 193 15.77 7.85 0.42
C THR A 193 14.62 6.95 0.84
N ALA A 194 13.85 7.33 1.87
CA ALA A 194 12.71 6.54 2.33
C ALA A 194 11.61 6.40 1.27
N ARG A 195 11.41 7.40 0.41
CA ARG A 195 10.44 7.35 -0.71
C ARG A 195 10.83 6.38 -1.82
N THR A 196 12.13 6.16 -2.04
CA THR A 196 12.63 5.27 -3.12
C THR A 196 13.23 3.98 -2.58
N LEU A 197 13.09 3.71 -1.28
CA LEU A 197 13.77 2.63 -0.55
C LEU A 197 13.62 1.26 -1.21
N ASP A 198 12.42 0.96 -1.70
CA ASP A 198 12.12 -0.34 -2.33
C ASP A 198 12.68 -0.48 -3.75
N MET A 199 13.04 0.64 -4.39
CA MET A 199 13.59 0.70 -5.75
C MET A 199 15.12 0.67 -5.80
N LEU A 200 15.79 0.93 -4.67
CA LEU A 200 17.26 0.94 -4.60
C LEU A 200 17.82 -0.50 -4.70
N SER A 201 18.83 -0.68 -5.55
CA SER A 201 19.69 -1.87 -5.51
C SER A 201 20.52 -1.91 -4.22
N GLU A 202 21.08 -3.08 -3.89
CA GLU A 202 21.92 -3.24 -2.69
C GLU A 202 23.16 -2.32 -2.69
N ALA A 203 23.75 -2.06 -3.87
CA ALA A 203 24.91 -1.17 -4.02
C ALA A 203 24.53 0.31 -3.83
N GLU A 204 23.39 0.73 -4.41
CA GLU A 204 22.86 2.09 -4.23
C GLU A 204 22.46 2.32 -2.77
N TRP A 205 21.77 1.37 -2.15
CA TRP A 205 21.43 1.42 -0.73
C TRP A 205 22.67 1.54 0.15
N SER A 206 23.70 0.73 -0.07
CA SER A 206 24.94 0.79 0.71
C SER A 206 25.62 2.16 0.63
N THR A 207 25.62 2.76 -0.56
CA THR A 207 26.20 4.10 -0.79
C THR A 207 25.41 5.16 -0.03
N VAL A 208 24.08 5.18 -0.19
CA VAL A 208 23.21 6.14 0.48
C VAL A 208 23.24 5.97 2.00
N ALA A 209 23.24 4.72 2.49
CA ALA A 209 23.33 4.40 3.91
C ALA A 209 24.60 5.00 4.52
N GLN A 210 25.77 4.87 3.86
CA GLN A 210 27.00 5.47 4.37
C GLN A 210 26.92 7.01 4.41
N SER A 211 26.33 7.65 3.40
CA SER A 211 26.11 9.10 3.41
C SER A 211 25.18 9.54 4.54
N LEU A 212 24.12 8.77 4.83
CA LEU A 212 23.20 9.04 5.93
C LEU A 212 23.90 8.92 7.30
N VAL A 213 24.78 7.92 7.49
CA VAL A 213 25.61 7.80 8.69
C VAL A 213 26.48 9.04 8.87
N ASP A 214 27.17 9.48 7.82
CA ASP A 214 28.10 10.59 7.87
C ASP A 214 27.38 11.92 8.20
N LEU A 215 26.23 12.15 7.58
CA LEU A 215 25.37 13.31 7.84
C LEU A 215 24.81 13.29 9.27
N LEU A 216 24.31 12.15 9.73
CA LEU A 216 23.75 12.01 11.08
C LEU A 216 24.82 12.21 12.16
N LEU A 217 26.02 11.65 11.98
CA LEU A 217 27.12 11.82 12.93
C LEU A 217 27.58 13.29 12.99
N THR A 218 27.67 13.95 11.84
CA THR A 218 28.02 15.38 11.78
C THR A 218 27.00 16.22 12.54
N LEU A 219 25.70 15.94 12.36
CA LEU A 219 24.63 16.62 13.08
C LEU A 219 24.65 16.30 14.58
N ALA A 220 24.83 15.03 14.94
CA ALA A 220 24.90 14.57 16.33
C ALA A 220 26.05 15.24 17.10
N HIS A 221 27.22 15.39 16.47
CA HIS A 221 28.36 16.09 17.06
C HIS A 221 28.11 17.59 17.27
N GLN A 222 27.34 18.25 16.40
CA GLN A 222 26.95 19.67 16.59
C GLN A 222 25.99 19.86 17.77
N GLN A 223 25.18 18.84 18.09
CA GLN A 223 24.12 18.94 19.10
C GLN A 223 24.50 18.33 20.46
N ALA A 224 25.58 17.56 20.53
CA ALA A 224 26.10 17.06 21.78
C ALA A 224 26.60 18.22 22.66
N VAL A 225 26.09 18.31 23.90
CA VAL A 225 26.54 19.31 24.87
C VAL A 225 28.01 19.05 25.18
N PRO A 226 28.90 20.07 25.18
CA PRO A 226 30.25 19.90 25.68
C PRO A 226 30.16 19.49 27.14
N THR A 227 30.51 18.25 27.47
CA THR A 227 30.60 17.80 28.85
C THR A 227 31.56 18.72 29.58
N SER A 228 31.02 19.51 30.50
CA SER A 228 31.75 20.46 31.34
C SER A 228 32.52 19.73 32.43
N GLU A 229 33.40 18.82 32.03
CA GLU A 229 34.53 18.33 32.81
C GLU A 229 35.72 18.30 31.85
N THR A 230 36.61 19.28 32.05
CA THR A 230 37.79 19.62 31.23
C THR A 230 37.50 20.33 29.90
N GLY A 231 37.68 21.66 29.87
CA GLY A 231 37.81 22.45 28.63
C GLY A 231 38.99 22.03 27.72
N SER A 232 39.68 20.95 28.07
CA SER A 232 40.71 20.27 27.30
C SER A 232 40.13 19.26 26.31
N SER A 233 38.99 18.61 26.57
CA SER A 233 38.55 17.44 25.76
C SER A 233 37.87 17.82 24.42
N ALA A 234 37.12 18.91 24.37
CA ALA A 234 36.46 19.37 23.13
C ALA A 234 37.50 19.90 22.10
N THR A 235 38.50 20.65 22.58
CA THR A 235 39.66 21.07 21.77
C THR A 235 40.47 19.85 21.32
N GLN A 236 40.65 18.85 22.18
CA GLN A 236 41.30 17.59 21.84
C GLN A 236 40.53 16.79 20.78
N ALA A 237 39.19 16.73 20.87
CA ALA A 237 38.35 16.06 19.88
C ALA A 237 38.36 16.78 18.52
N ALA A 238 38.36 18.11 18.51
CA ALA A 238 38.49 18.90 17.28
C ALA A 238 39.87 18.73 16.63
N ILE A 239 40.94 18.72 17.44
CA ILE A 239 42.30 18.45 16.96
C ILE A 239 42.41 17.01 16.43
N LEU A 240 41.86 16.03 17.15
CA LEU A 240 41.84 14.63 16.71
C LEU A 240 41.07 14.46 15.39
N HIS A 241 39.91 15.12 15.24
CA HIS A 241 39.16 15.09 13.99
C HIS A 241 39.95 15.68 12.82
N ARG A 242 40.66 16.80 13.03
CA ARG A 242 41.53 17.42 12.02
C ARG A 242 42.70 16.52 11.64
N ILE A 243 43.33 15.85 12.63
CA ILE A 243 44.36 14.83 12.42
C ILE A 243 43.82 13.65 11.61
N CYS A 244 42.65 13.13 11.96
CA CYS A 244 42.00 12.04 11.22
C CYS A 244 41.70 12.44 9.76
N GLN A 245 41.30 13.68 9.50
CA GLN A 245 41.12 14.21 8.14
C GLN A 245 42.44 14.36 7.38
N ALA A 246 43.51 14.82 8.05
CA ALA A 246 44.84 14.91 7.45
C ALA A 246 45.35 13.52 7.05
N ILE A 247 45.18 12.53 7.92
CA ILE A 247 45.47 11.13 7.62
C ILE A 247 44.69 10.65 6.40
N GLU A 248 43.37 10.91 6.31
CA GLU A 248 42.55 10.51 5.17
C GLU A 248 43.04 11.06 3.83
N ARG A 249 43.64 12.26 3.81
CA ARG A 249 44.16 12.90 2.59
C ARG A 249 45.47 12.29 2.11
N GLU A 250 46.23 11.65 3.00
CA GLU A 250 47.56 11.08 2.75
C GLU A 250 47.58 9.55 2.95
N LEU A 251 46.42 8.89 2.89
CA LEU A 251 46.28 7.46 3.17
C LEU A 251 47.05 6.58 2.18
N ASP A 252 47.27 7.06 0.96
CA ASP A 252 48.00 6.44 -0.14
C ASP A 252 49.53 6.52 0.02
N ASP A 253 50.06 7.43 0.85
CA ASP A 253 51.49 7.57 1.11
C ASP A 253 52.02 6.47 2.05
N ALA A 254 52.79 5.51 1.51
CA ALA A 254 53.37 4.42 2.30
C ALA A 254 54.27 4.89 3.45
N GLU A 255 54.83 6.10 3.38
CA GLU A 255 55.74 6.71 4.37
C GLU A 255 55.02 7.66 5.35
N LEU A 256 53.70 7.53 5.51
CA LEU A 256 52.92 8.30 6.48
C LEU A 256 53.31 7.93 7.92
N THR A 257 54.00 8.85 8.61
CA THR A 257 54.47 8.65 10.00
C THR A 257 53.74 9.57 10.99
N PRO A 258 53.65 9.18 12.28
CA PRO A 258 53.09 10.05 13.33
C PRO A 258 53.78 11.41 13.40
N THR A 259 55.11 11.45 13.20
CA THR A 259 55.92 12.67 13.24
C THR A 259 55.53 13.65 12.13
N ARG A 260 55.32 13.16 10.90
CA ARG A 260 54.92 13.98 9.75
C ARG A 260 53.55 14.61 9.98
N VAL A 261 52.58 13.82 10.43
CA VAL A 261 51.22 14.30 10.72
C VAL A 261 51.23 15.29 11.89
N ALA A 262 52.02 15.03 12.93
CA ALA A 262 52.15 15.94 14.07
C ALA A 262 52.76 17.30 13.67
N GLN A 263 53.80 17.30 12.82
CA GLN A 263 54.42 18.51 12.29
C GLN A 263 53.47 19.32 11.40
N ALA A 264 52.77 18.66 10.49
CA ALA A 264 51.78 19.30 9.61
C ALA A 264 50.65 19.98 10.41
N GLU A 265 50.29 19.38 11.54
CA GLU A 265 49.20 19.84 12.41
C GLU A 265 49.65 20.79 13.54
N GLY A 266 50.96 21.09 13.62
CA GLY A 266 51.53 22.01 14.61
C GLY A 266 51.51 21.49 16.05
N ILE A 267 51.54 20.17 16.25
CA ILE A 267 51.50 19.52 17.57
C ILE A 267 52.72 18.63 17.79
N SER A 268 53.01 18.27 19.05
CA SER A 268 54.05 17.27 19.33
C SER A 268 53.55 15.86 19.03
N GLU A 269 54.44 14.98 18.57
CA GLU A 269 54.13 13.56 18.32
C GLU A 269 53.59 12.88 19.59
N ARG A 270 54.17 13.20 20.75
CA ARG A 270 53.71 12.70 22.05
C ARG A 270 52.26 13.13 22.35
N TYR A 271 51.85 14.32 21.92
CA TYR A 271 50.47 14.78 22.08
C TYR A 271 49.52 14.09 21.10
N LEU A 272 49.95 13.87 19.85
CA LEU A 272 49.19 13.09 18.86
C LEU A 272 48.93 11.66 19.35
N GLN A 273 49.94 10.96 19.88
CA GLN A 273 49.75 9.61 20.41
C GLN A 273 48.79 9.60 21.60
N LYS A 274 48.92 10.57 22.53
CA LYS A 274 48.00 10.72 23.66
C LYS A 274 46.54 10.97 23.22
N LEU A 275 46.32 11.67 22.11
CA LEU A 275 44.98 11.89 21.55
C LEU A 275 44.36 10.59 21.03
N PHE A 276 45.12 9.76 20.32
CA PHE A 276 44.66 8.44 19.86
C PHE A 276 44.41 7.49 21.04
N GLU A 277 45.31 7.45 22.03
CA GLU A 277 45.12 6.64 23.24
C GLU A 277 43.85 7.04 24.00
N GLY A 278 43.58 8.35 24.12
CA GLY A 278 42.35 8.88 24.74
C GLY A 278 41.07 8.52 23.98
N ALA A 279 41.19 8.20 22.69
CA ALA A 279 40.13 7.69 21.83
C ALA A 279 40.04 6.15 21.79
N GLY A 280 40.92 5.45 22.50
CA GLY A 280 40.95 3.98 22.56
C GLY A 280 41.67 3.30 21.40
N ASP A 281 42.51 4.02 20.64
CA ASP A 281 43.26 3.50 19.50
C ASP A 281 44.73 3.97 19.52
N ASN A 282 45.56 3.56 18.56
CA ASN A 282 46.87 4.16 18.30
C ASN A 282 47.01 4.52 16.82
N PHE A 283 47.87 5.49 16.50
CA PHE A 283 48.02 6.00 15.14
C PHE A 283 48.29 4.90 14.10
N THR A 284 49.22 3.99 14.37
CA THR A 284 49.62 2.94 13.43
C THR A 284 48.49 1.95 13.19
N HIS A 285 47.76 1.59 14.24
CA HIS A 285 46.57 0.75 14.13
C HIS A 285 45.45 1.45 13.34
N TYR A 286 45.18 2.73 13.64
CA TYR A 286 44.19 3.55 12.94
C TYR A 286 44.47 3.67 11.43
N VAL A 287 45.69 4.07 11.03
CA VAL A 287 46.08 4.19 9.61
C VAL A 287 45.92 2.84 8.90
N LYS A 288 46.40 1.75 9.50
CA LYS A 288 46.29 0.41 8.93
C LYS A 288 44.83 0.00 8.73
N GLU A 289 43.98 0.24 9.73
CA GLU A 289 42.55 -0.08 9.67
C GLU A 289 41.85 0.71 8.54
N ARG A 290 42.14 2.00 8.41
CA ARG A 290 41.57 2.85 7.34
C ARG A 290 42.03 2.43 5.95
N ARG A 291 43.31 2.07 5.77
CA ARG A 291 43.84 1.52 4.51
C ARG A 291 43.15 0.21 4.13
N LEU A 292 42.97 -0.70 5.09
CA LEU A 292 42.27 -1.97 4.87
C LEU A 292 40.81 -1.78 4.45
N GLN A 293 40.12 -0.78 5.01
CA GLN A 293 38.73 -0.47 4.68
C GLN A 293 38.57 0.14 3.29
N ARG A 294 39.46 1.05 2.87
CA ARG A 294 39.47 1.58 1.50
C ARG A 294 39.72 0.47 0.48
N ALA A 295 40.68 -0.41 0.76
CA ALA A 295 40.92 -1.59 -0.05
C ALA A 295 39.71 -2.54 -0.08
N TRP A 296 38.99 -2.68 1.03
CA TRP A 296 37.76 -3.48 1.08
C TRP A 296 36.68 -2.95 0.12
N THR A 297 36.48 -1.63 0.09
CA THR A 297 35.53 -0.98 -0.83
C THR A 297 35.86 -1.29 -2.29
N ASP A 298 37.11 -1.08 -2.71
CA ASP A 298 37.53 -1.36 -4.09
C ASP A 298 37.46 -2.86 -4.43
N LEU A 299 37.80 -3.73 -3.47
CA LEU A 299 37.70 -5.18 -3.66
C LEU A 299 36.25 -5.68 -3.78
N SER A 300 35.28 -4.92 -3.24
CA SER A 300 33.85 -5.23 -3.31
C SER A 300 33.16 -4.65 -4.56
N ASN A 301 33.79 -3.70 -5.26
CA ASN A 301 33.22 -3.02 -6.43
C ASN A 301 33.52 -3.78 -7.74
N PRO A 302 32.51 -4.26 -8.48
CA PRO A 302 32.72 -4.94 -9.76
C PRO A 302 33.42 -4.08 -10.82
N ALA A 303 33.28 -2.75 -10.76
CA ALA A 303 33.95 -1.85 -11.69
C ALA A 303 35.48 -1.86 -11.52
N GLU A 304 35.98 -2.16 -10.32
CA GLU A 304 37.42 -2.23 -10.01
C GLU A 304 38.03 -3.62 -10.27
N ALA A 305 37.27 -4.56 -10.87
CA ALA A 305 37.71 -5.94 -11.09
C ALA A 305 38.96 -6.07 -11.98
N HIS A 306 39.22 -5.06 -12.82
CA HIS A 306 40.38 -4.99 -13.72
C HIS A 306 41.69 -4.66 -13.00
N HIS A 307 41.65 -4.11 -11.78
CA HIS A 307 42.85 -3.86 -10.97
C HIS A 307 43.28 -5.10 -10.19
N SER A 308 44.58 -5.41 -10.21
CA SER A 308 45.12 -6.53 -9.44
C SER A 308 45.05 -6.25 -7.92
N ILE A 309 45.03 -7.32 -7.10
CA ILE A 309 45.06 -7.18 -5.63
C ILE A 309 46.28 -6.39 -5.17
N SER A 310 47.43 -6.60 -5.83
CA SER A 310 48.67 -5.91 -5.52
C SER A 310 48.60 -4.42 -5.85
N GLU A 311 48.00 -4.04 -6.99
CA GLU A 311 47.78 -2.64 -7.34
C GLU A 311 46.90 -1.92 -6.33
N ILE A 312 45.83 -2.56 -5.87
CA ILE A 312 44.97 -2.01 -4.81
C ILE A 312 45.75 -1.86 -3.49
N ALA A 313 46.59 -2.84 -3.14
CA ALA A 313 47.42 -2.75 -1.95
C ALA A 313 48.38 -1.55 -1.99
N TYR A 314 49.08 -1.36 -3.12
CA TYR A 314 50.01 -0.24 -3.30
C TYR A 314 49.29 1.11 -3.34
N ARG A 315 48.13 1.19 -3.99
CA ARG A 315 47.28 2.39 -4.04
C ARG A 315 46.91 2.91 -2.65
N TYR A 316 46.78 2.02 -1.67
CA TYR A 316 46.44 2.36 -0.30
C TYR A 316 47.64 2.31 0.65
N GLY A 317 48.85 2.54 0.15
CA GLY A 317 50.03 2.77 0.97
C GLY A 317 50.59 1.52 1.66
N PHE A 318 50.29 0.30 1.20
CA PHE A 318 51.00 -0.90 1.65
C PHE A 318 52.29 -1.10 0.85
N ALA A 319 53.43 -1.19 1.54
CA ALA A 319 54.73 -1.43 0.90
C ALA A 319 54.88 -2.84 0.32
N ASP A 320 54.07 -3.81 0.79
CA ASP A 320 54.12 -5.20 0.35
C ASP A 320 52.72 -5.84 0.30
N SER A 321 52.44 -6.52 -0.82
CA SER A 321 51.19 -7.22 -1.08
C SER A 321 50.96 -8.43 -0.16
N ALA A 322 52.03 -9.08 0.31
CA ALA A 322 51.90 -10.20 1.25
C ALA A 322 51.55 -9.71 2.66
N HIS A 323 52.12 -8.59 3.11
CA HIS A 323 51.74 -7.91 4.35
C HIS A 323 50.29 -7.41 4.30
N PHE A 324 49.85 -6.83 3.18
CA PHE A 324 48.45 -6.47 2.96
C PHE A 324 47.54 -7.68 3.07
N SER A 325 47.84 -8.77 2.35
CA SER A 325 46.99 -9.97 2.34
C SER A 325 46.85 -10.62 3.72
N ARG A 326 47.93 -10.67 4.50
CA ARG A 326 47.89 -11.14 5.89
C ARG A 326 47.05 -10.24 6.79
N SER A 327 47.23 -8.92 6.68
CA SER A 327 46.50 -7.94 7.48
C SER A 327 45.01 -7.93 7.13
N PHE A 328 44.67 -8.03 5.85
CA PHE A 328 43.29 -8.12 5.35
C PHE A 328 42.61 -9.41 5.84
N ARG A 329 43.29 -10.55 5.75
CA ARG A 329 42.77 -11.84 6.25
C ARG A 329 42.59 -11.83 7.76
N ALA A 330 43.56 -11.31 8.51
CA ALA A 330 43.45 -11.19 9.96
C ALA A 330 42.26 -10.32 10.38
N ARG A 331 41.92 -9.31 9.58
CA ARG A 331 40.85 -8.35 9.89
C ARG A 331 39.45 -8.77 9.43
N PHE A 332 39.34 -9.39 8.26
CA PHE A 332 38.05 -9.70 7.59
C PHE A 332 37.78 -11.20 7.46
N GLY A 333 38.67 -12.06 7.95
CA GLY A 333 38.52 -13.52 7.95
C GLY A 333 38.83 -14.20 6.61
N LEU A 334 38.83 -13.46 5.49
CA LEU A 334 39.09 -13.96 4.14
C LEU A 334 40.32 -13.29 3.52
N SER A 335 41.04 -13.97 2.64
CA SER A 335 42.05 -13.30 1.82
C SER A 335 41.39 -12.33 0.82
N PRO A 336 42.09 -11.26 0.38
CA PRO A 336 41.55 -10.31 -0.60
C PRO A 336 40.99 -10.96 -1.88
N ARG A 337 41.63 -12.05 -2.32
CA ARG A 337 41.22 -12.81 -3.51
C ARG A 337 39.93 -13.59 -3.28
N GLU A 338 39.83 -14.31 -2.17
CA GLU A 338 38.62 -15.05 -1.79
C GLU A 338 37.45 -14.08 -1.59
N PHE A 339 37.69 -12.94 -0.94
CA PHE A 339 36.69 -11.90 -0.72
C PHE A 339 36.14 -11.32 -2.03
N ARG A 340 37.02 -10.96 -2.98
CA ARG A 340 36.61 -10.46 -4.30
C ARG A 340 35.82 -11.51 -5.09
N GLN A 341 36.26 -12.76 -5.06
CA GLN A 341 35.58 -13.85 -5.75
C GLN A 341 34.17 -14.09 -5.18
N GLN A 342 34.03 -14.10 -3.86
CA GLN A 342 32.74 -14.24 -3.20
C GLN A 342 31.77 -13.10 -3.56
N LYS A 343 32.28 -11.86 -3.67
CA LYS A 343 31.47 -10.72 -4.10
C LYS A 343 31.09 -10.77 -5.58
N ALA A 344 31.97 -11.26 -6.45
CA ALA A 344 31.66 -11.49 -7.85
C ALA A 344 30.58 -12.58 -8.04
N GLU A 345 30.67 -13.69 -7.29
CA GLU A 345 29.68 -14.77 -7.31
C GLU A 345 28.30 -14.29 -6.78
N GLN A 346 28.28 -13.47 -5.73
CA GLN A 346 27.06 -12.83 -5.23
C GLN A 346 26.46 -11.86 -6.27
N ALA A 347 27.29 -11.07 -6.96
CA ALA A 347 26.85 -10.13 -7.99
C ALA A 347 26.23 -10.86 -9.20
N VAL A 348 26.85 -11.96 -9.66
CA VAL A 348 26.32 -12.81 -10.75
C VAL A 348 25.00 -13.48 -10.36
N THR A 349 24.86 -13.89 -9.09
CA THR A 349 23.62 -14.48 -8.57
C THR A 349 22.49 -13.45 -8.43
N SER A 350 22.83 -12.18 -8.14
CA SER A 350 21.87 -11.07 -8.10
C SER A 350 21.56 -10.44 -9.47
N ALA A 351 22.46 -10.59 -10.45
CA ALA A 351 22.34 -10.04 -11.80
C ALA A 351 21.79 -11.04 -12.82
N ALA A 352 21.40 -12.25 -12.39
CA ALA A 352 20.61 -13.14 -13.23
C ALA A 352 19.31 -12.40 -13.63
N PRO A 353 19.01 -12.26 -14.94
CA PRO A 353 17.78 -11.63 -15.35
C PRO A 353 16.61 -12.47 -14.81
N ARG A 354 15.75 -11.83 -14.01
CA ARG A 354 14.37 -12.31 -13.80
C ARG A 354 13.65 -12.15 -15.14
N GLY A 355 13.88 -13.09 -16.04
CA GLY A 355 13.36 -13.09 -17.39
C GLY A 355 13.68 -14.39 -18.11
N GLN A 356 12.63 -15.20 -18.29
CA GLN A 356 12.50 -16.30 -19.25
C GLN A 356 13.34 -17.57 -19.03
N ARG A 357 12.65 -18.61 -18.53
CA ARG A 357 12.56 -19.93 -19.17
C ARG A 357 11.09 -20.36 -19.02
N GLY A 358 10.32 -20.62 -20.07
CA GLY A 358 10.71 -21.41 -21.24
C GLY A 358 10.77 -22.87 -20.81
N TRP A 359 9.61 -23.53 -20.75
CA TRP A 359 9.50 -24.96 -20.50
C TRP A 359 10.34 -25.73 -21.54
N PRO A 360 11.26 -26.62 -21.11
CA PRO A 360 11.82 -27.64 -22.00
C PRO A 360 10.68 -28.56 -22.46
N GLN A 361 10.48 -28.65 -23.77
CA GLN A 361 9.39 -29.37 -24.44
C GLN A 361 9.45 -30.92 -24.31
N ASP A 362 10.20 -31.47 -23.36
CA ASP A 362 10.35 -32.93 -23.17
C ASP A 362 9.70 -33.48 -21.89
N ALA A 363 8.92 -32.66 -21.16
CA ALA A 363 8.19 -33.11 -19.95
C ALA A 363 6.66 -33.27 -20.15
N LEU A 364 6.20 -33.28 -21.40
CA LEU A 364 4.78 -33.37 -21.79
C LEU A 364 4.43 -34.69 -22.51
N ALA A 365 5.12 -35.78 -22.15
CA ALA A 365 4.93 -37.10 -22.75
C ALA A 365 5.00 -38.23 -21.72
N GLN A 366 4.28 -38.13 -20.60
CA GLN A 366 3.91 -39.28 -19.80
C GLN A 366 2.73 -38.95 -18.88
N GLN A 367 1.78 -39.88 -18.80
CA GLN A 367 0.52 -39.83 -18.04
C GLN A 367 -0.65 -39.07 -18.68
N ARG A 368 -0.91 -39.35 -19.96
CA ARG A 368 -2.28 -39.67 -20.39
C ARG A 368 -2.49 -41.18 -20.24
N GLY A 369 -3.42 -41.60 -19.40
CA GLY A 369 -3.87 -43.00 -19.33
C GLY A 369 -4.50 -43.38 -18.01
N CYS A 370 -5.81 -43.13 -17.86
CA CYS A 370 -6.84 -44.17 -17.72
C CYS A 370 -8.15 -43.54 -17.19
N GLN A 371 -9.19 -43.51 -18.03
CA GLN A 371 -10.58 -43.40 -17.63
C GLN A 371 -11.13 -44.80 -17.37
N THR A 372 -12.02 -44.99 -16.39
CA THR A 372 -13.40 -45.54 -16.51
C THR A 372 -13.98 -45.87 -15.11
N GLN A 373 -15.05 -45.17 -14.70
CA GLN A 373 -16.47 -45.60 -14.63
C GLN A 373 -16.94 -46.21 -13.29
N ALA A 374 -17.85 -45.51 -12.60
CA ALA A 374 -19.28 -45.87 -12.44
C ALA A 374 -19.87 -45.78 -11.01
N SER A 375 -21.13 -45.30 -10.99
CA SER A 375 -22.25 -45.71 -10.13
C SER A 375 -22.58 -44.95 -8.82
N LEU A 376 -23.48 -43.97 -8.97
CA LEU A 376 -24.77 -43.77 -8.26
C LEU A 376 -24.97 -44.40 -6.86
N LYS A 377 -25.36 -43.56 -5.89
CA LYS A 377 -26.41 -43.85 -4.88
C LYS A 377 -26.94 -42.56 -4.21
N SER A 378 -28.19 -42.64 -3.77
CA SER A 378 -29.13 -41.57 -3.43
C SER A 378 -29.26 -41.25 -1.93
N SER A 379 -29.82 -40.06 -1.65
CA SER A 379 -30.57 -39.61 -0.45
C SER A 379 -29.71 -39.38 0.80
N THR A 380 -29.88 -38.32 1.61
CA THR A 380 -31.10 -37.78 2.23
C THR A 380 -30.87 -36.34 2.74
N ALA A 381 -31.95 -35.58 2.86
CA ALA A 381 -31.97 -34.17 3.28
C ALA A 381 -32.16 -33.94 4.80
N LEU A 382 -31.82 -32.69 5.20
CA LEU A 382 -32.24 -31.88 6.37
C LEU A 382 -31.44 -32.04 7.70
N PRO A 383 -31.35 -31.01 8.58
CA PRO A 383 -32.17 -29.78 8.66
C PRO A 383 -31.43 -28.44 8.89
N ALA A 384 -32.13 -27.35 8.56
CA ALA A 384 -31.79 -25.97 8.95
C ALA A 384 -32.04 -25.73 10.45
N PRO A 385 -31.25 -24.89 11.14
CA PRO A 385 -31.61 -24.40 12.46
C PRO A 385 -32.31 -23.03 12.39
N ALA A 386 -33.53 -23.05 12.95
CA ALA A 386 -34.16 -22.06 13.83
C ALA A 386 -34.17 -20.58 13.41
N ASN A 387 -35.35 -20.18 12.91
CA ASN A 387 -35.94 -18.85 13.02
C ASN A 387 -35.78 -18.27 14.44
N ASP A 388 -35.25 -17.06 14.51
CA ASP A 388 -35.66 -16.09 15.52
C ASP A 388 -36.74 -15.21 14.91
N GLN A 389 -37.93 -15.23 15.52
CA GLN A 389 -39.10 -14.52 15.05
C GLN A 389 -39.10 -13.06 15.51
N ASP A 390 -39.57 -12.23 14.59
CA ASP A 390 -40.34 -10.99 14.83
C ASP A 390 -39.59 -9.64 14.81
N ALA A 391 -38.90 -9.38 13.70
CA ALA A 391 -38.90 -8.05 13.10
C ALA A 391 -39.53 -8.17 11.70
N ARG A 392 -40.72 -7.57 11.51
CA ARG A 392 -41.40 -7.53 10.22
C ARG A 392 -40.47 -6.81 9.23
N GLN A 393 -39.79 -7.55 8.35
CA GLN A 393 -38.90 -6.99 7.33
C GLN A 393 -39.64 -5.89 6.55
N ARG A 394 -39.12 -4.67 6.57
CA ARG A 394 -39.73 -3.53 5.89
C ARG A 394 -39.08 -3.33 4.52
N HIS A 395 -39.86 -2.78 3.60
CA HIS A 395 -39.35 -2.31 2.33
C HIS A 395 -39.31 -0.79 2.32
N HIS A 396 -38.18 -0.23 1.93
CA HIS A 396 -37.95 1.21 1.82
C HIS A 396 -37.70 1.60 0.36
N HIS A 397 -37.92 2.87 0.04
CA HIS A 397 -37.67 3.40 -1.30
C HIS A 397 -36.95 4.74 -1.21
N LEU A 398 -35.74 4.81 -1.76
CA LEU A 398 -34.92 6.01 -1.83
C LEU A 398 -34.84 6.48 -3.29
N ALA A 399 -35.77 7.38 -3.63
CA ALA A 399 -35.80 8.01 -4.95
C ALA A 399 -34.69 9.05 -5.10
N VAL A 400 -34.18 9.19 -6.32
CA VAL A 400 -33.10 10.13 -6.63
C VAL A 400 -33.61 11.58 -6.68
N SER A 401 -32.87 12.49 -6.05
CA SER A 401 -33.11 13.94 -6.08
C SER A 401 -31.87 14.68 -5.59
N ALA A 402 -31.72 15.96 -5.89
CA ALA A 402 -30.58 16.77 -5.43
C ALA A 402 -30.34 16.73 -3.91
N GLU A 403 -31.39 16.57 -3.10
CA GLU A 403 -31.30 16.55 -1.63
C GLU A 403 -30.84 15.19 -1.07
N ARG A 404 -30.92 14.13 -1.88
CA ARG A 404 -30.70 12.73 -1.47
C ARG A 404 -29.47 12.10 -2.10
N VAL A 405 -28.74 12.88 -2.89
CA VAL A 405 -27.47 12.47 -3.49
C VAL A 405 -26.35 13.35 -2.97
N HIS A 406 -25.17 12.76 -2.94
CA HIS A 406 -23.92 13.48 -2.86
C HIS A 406 -23.10 13.11 -4.11
N TRP A 407 -22.33 14.06 -4.62
CA TRP A 407 -21.68 13.91 -5.92
C TRP A 407 -20.17 14.01 -5.77
N GLY A 408 -19.49 12.90 -6.03
CA GLY A 408 -18.04 12.83 -6.13
C GLY A 408 -17.30 12.63 -4.81
N TYR A 409 -17.98 12.29 -3.71
CA TYR A 409 -17.28 12.03 -2.46
C TYR A 409 -18.04 11.06 -1.56
N PHE A 410 -17.38 10.46 -0.59
CA PHE A 410 -17.99 9.86 0.60
C PHE A 410 -17.67 10.72 1.80
N SER A 411 -18.57 10.76 2.79
CA SER A 411 -18.26 11.41 4.06
C SER A 411 -19.01 10.80 5.24
N ARG A 412 -18.28 10.63 6.34
CA ARG A 412 -18.81 10.16 7.62
C ARG A 412 -19.64 11.22 8.36
N SER A 413 -19.58 12.46 7.92
CA SER A 413 -20.33 13.59 8.49
C SER A 413 -21.61 13.90 7.73
N LEU A 414 -21.89 13.19 6.62
CA LEU A 414 -23.15 13.35 5.89
C LEU A 414 -24.34 12.87 6.73
N PRO A 415 -25.42 13.67 6.84
CA PRO A 415 -26.63 13.20 7.48
C PRO A 415 -27.25 12.06 6.66
N PRO A 416 -27.66 10.95 7.30
CA PRO A 416 -28.32 9.87 6.59
C PRO A 416 -29.67 10.32 6.05
N GLN A 417 -29.97 9.93 4.82
CA GLN A 417 -31.25 10.21 4.15
C GLN A 417 -32.38 9.30 4.64
N LEU A 418 -31.99 8.15 5.19
CA LEU A 418 -32.86 7.13 5.74
C LEU A 418 -32.09 6.32 6.78
N GLU A 419 -32.77 5.83 7.81
CA GLU A 419 -32.26 4.77 8.68
C GLU A 419 -33.10 3.49 8.50
N ILE A 420 -32.43 2.35 8.30
CA ILE A 420 -33.07 1.04 8.13
C ILE A 420 -32.56 0.02 9.16
N ALA A 421 -33.35 -1.02 9.43
CA ALA A 421 -32.94 -2.12 10.30
C ALA A 421 -32.24 -3.23 9.49
N SER A 422 -31.41 -4.03 10.16
CA SER A 422 -30.86 -5.26 9.59
C SER A 422 -31.98 -6.20 9.10
N GLY A 423 -31.85 -6.72 7.89
CA GLY A 423 -32.82 -7.59 7.22
C GLY A 423 -33.84 -6.86 6.35
N ASP A 424 -33.95 -5.52 6.45
CA ASP A 424 -34.83 -4.73 5.61
C ASP A 424 -34.38 -4.76 4.13
N THR A 425 -35.34 -4.49 3.25
CA THR A 425 -35.10 -4.29 1.82
C THR A 425 -35.22 -2.82 1.45
N ILE A 426 -34.45 -2.36 0.49
CA ILE A 426 -34.46 -0.98 0.02
C ILE A 426 -34.33 -0.93 -1.51
N THR A 427 -35.22 -0.21 -2.16
CA THR A 427 -35.06 0.20 -3.56
C THR A 427 -34.33 1.54 -3.61
N VAL A 428 -33.23 1.63 -4.34
CA VAL A 428 -32.43 2.85 -4.51
C VAL A 428 -32.37 3.21 -5.99
N GLU A 429 -32.88 4.38 -6.35
CA GLU A 429 -32.72 4.94 -7.68
C GLU A 429 -31.35 5.61 -7.80
N THR A 430 -30.60 5.34 -8.87
CA THR A 430 -29.31 5.96 -9.14
C THR A 430 -29.30 6.63 -10.52
N LEU A 431 -28.39 7.58 -10.70
CA LEU A 431 -28.15 8.25 -11.97
C LEU A 431 -26.68 8.07 -12.32
N THR A 432 -26.37 7.84 -13.59
CA THR A 432 -24.98 8.00 -14.06
C THR A 432 -24.64 9.49 -14.14
N GLN A 433 -23.42 9.85 -13.74
CA GLN A 433 -22.85 11.19 -13.90
C GLN A 433 -22.73 11.63 -15.37
N HIS A 434 -22.74 10.68 -16.31
CA HIS A 434 -22.61 10.92 -17.74
C HIS A 434 -23.94 11.24 -18.44
N ALA A 435 -25.05 11.37 -17.71
CA ALA A 435 -26.35 11.72 -18.31
C ALA A 435 -26.33 13.07 -19.06
N SER A 436 -25.40 13.97 -18.72
CA SER A 436 -25.22 15.26 -19.40
C SER A 436 -24.53 15.18 -20.77
N ASP A 437 -24.01 14.00 -21.15
CA ASP A 437 -23.42 13.76 -22.47
C ASP A 437 -24.47 13.82 -23.59
N ASP A 438 -25.70 13.40 -23.28
CA ASP A 438 -26.87 13.72 -24.08
C ASP A 438 -28.11 13.98 -23.20
N PRO A 439 -28.33 15.24 -22.80
CA PRO A 439 -29.42 15.60 -21.90
C PRO A 439 -30.81 15.31 -22.49
N GLU A 440 -30.97 15.30 -23.82
CA GLU A 440 -32.26 14.98 -24.46
C GLU A 440 -32.65 13.51 -24.24
N LEU A 441 -31.65 12.62 -24.22
CA LEU A 441 -31.87 11.18 -24.04
C LEU A 441 -31.99 10.77 -22.57
N MET A 442 -31.15 11.34 -21.71
CA MET A 442 -30.93 10.82 -20.34
C MET A 442 -31.44 11.73 -19.22
N ILE A 443 -31.84 12.98 -19.51
CA ILE A 443 -32.31 13.95 -18.49
C ILE A 443 -33.71 14.51 -18.81
N ALA A 444 -33.99 14.84 -20.07
CA ALA A 444 -35.20 15.55 -20.45
C ALA A 444 -36.48 14.79 -20.04
N GLY A 445 -37.39 15.49 -19.36
CA GLY A 445 -38.66 14.93 -18.86
C GLY A 445 -38.55 14.06 -17.61
N ASP A 446 -37.34 13.85 -17.07
CA ASP A 446 -37.11 13.07 -15.86
C ASP A 446 -36.89 14.02 -14.66
N ASP A 447 -37.88 14.12 -13.77
CA ASP A 447 -37.84 15.06 -12.64
C ASP A 447 -36.68 14.77 -11.67
N GLY A 448 -36.31 13.50 -11.49
CA GLY A 448 -35.17 13.11 -10.63
C GLY A 448 -33.85 13.56 -11.24
N ALA A 449 -33.66 13.31 -12.54
CA ALA A 449 -32.47 13.77 -13.26
C ALA A 449 -32.41 15.30 -13.36
N LEU A 450 -33.53 15.97 -13.67
CA LEU A 450 -33.62 17.44 -13.70
C LEU A 450 -33.32 18.07 -12.33
N SER A 451 -33.75 17.42 -11.24
CA SER A 451 -33.41 17.84 -9.88
C SER A 451 -31.90 17.84 -9.67
N VAL A 452 -31.20 16.75 -10.03
CA VAL A 452 -29.75 16.60 -9.79
C VAL A 452 -28.90 17.42 -10.76
N PHE A 453 -29.20 17.36 -12.06
CA PHE A 453 -28.41 18.01 -13.12
C PHE A 453 -28.76 19.48 -13.35
N GLY A 454 -29.81 20.00 -12.71
CA GLY A 454 -30.26 21.38 -12.86
C GLY A 454 -29.12 22.38 -12.65
N TRP A 455 -28.70 23.03 -13.74
CA TRP A 455 -27.59 23.98 -13.76
C TRP A 455 -27.89 25.13 -14.72
N SER A 456 -27.94 26.34 -14.16
CA SER A 456 -28.11 27.61 -14.87
C SER A 456 -26.98 28.57 -14.53
N LYS A 457 -26.98 29.76 -15.13
CA LYS A 457 -26.01 30.82 -14.82
C LYS A 457 -25.99 31.26 -13.36
N THR A 458 -27.09 31.09 -12.64
CA THR A 458 -27.26 31.63 -11.27
C THR A 458 -27.39 30.56 -10.20
N ARG A 459 -27.64 29.30 -10.59
CA ARG A 459 -27.86 28.21 -9.65
C ARG A 459 -27.42 26.88 -10.24
N LYS A 460 -26.79 26.07 -9.39
CA LYS A 460 -26.51 24.67 -9.62
C LYS A 460 -27.13 23.87 -8.47
N ASN A 461 -28.01 22.93 -8.77
CA ASN A 461 -28.81 22.24 -7.74
C ASN A 461 -27.94 21.36 -6.84
N VAL A 462 -26.99 20.64 -7.44
CA VAL A 462 -25.91 19.94 -6.72
C VAL A 462 -24.59 20.62 -7.07
N ASP A 463 -24.20 21.57 -6.22
CA ASP A 463 -23.07 22.46 -6.50
C ASP A 463 -21.71 21.75 -6.33
N ARG A 464 -21.46 21.18 -5.15
CA ARG A 464 -20.28 20.35 -4.88
C ARG A 464 -20.30 19.11 -5.76
N ARG A 465 -19.28 18.95 -6.61
CA ARG A 465 -18.98 17.71 -7.33
C ARG A 465 -17.51 17.36 -7.13
N GLY A 466 -17.25 16.46 -6.18
CA GLY A 466 -15.92 16.08 -5.73
C GLY A 466 -15.61 16.43 -4.27
N ALA A 467 -14.58 15.79 -3.74
CA ALA A 467 -14.01 15.98 -2.40
C ALA A 467 -13.14 17.23 -2.26
N GLY A 468 -12.90 17.97 -3.36
CA GLY A 468 -12.09 19.19 -3.37
C GLY A 468 -12.71 20.40 -2.64
N PRO A 469 -12.02 21.55 -2.65
CA PRO A 469 -12.53 22.77 -2.04
C PRO A 469 -13.78 23.34 -2.76
N MET A 470 -14.62 24.07 -2.02
CA MET A 470 -15.85 24.68 -2.58
C MET A 470 -15.59 25.89 -3.46
N ASP A 471 -14.49 26.60 -3.22
CA ASP A 471 -14.15 27.86 -3.88
C ASP A 471 -13.39 27.68 -5.20
N ALA A 472 -13.17 26.43 -5.62
CA ALA A 472 -12.40 26.08 -6.81
C ALA A 472 -11.00 26.71 -6.83
N SER A 473 -10.34 26.77 -5.66
CA SER A 473 -9.03 27.43 -5.47
C SER A 473 -7.83 26.72 -6.11
N VAL A 474 -7.97 25.49 -6.62
CA VAL A 474 -6.89 24.69 -7.19
C VAL A 474 -6.82 24.86 -8.72
N PHE A 475 -7.88 24.52 -9.45
CA PHE A 475 -7.92 24.58 -10.92
C PHE A 475 -9.02 25.51 -11.47
N GLY A 476 -9.93 26.01 -10.63
CA GLY A 476 -11.01 26.91 -11.08
C GLY A 476 -12.12 26.20 -11.86
N ARG A 477 -12.28 24.89 -11.72
CA ARG A 477 -13.27 24.07 -12.46
C ARG A 477 -14.71 24.18 -11.92
N GLY A 478 -14.86 24.58 -10.66
CA GLY A 478 -16.12 24.57 -9.92
C GLY A 478 -16.00 23.91 -8.55
N ALA A 479 -17.04 24.01 -7.73
CA ALA A 479 -17.04 23.47 -6.36
C ALA A 479 -16.75 21.96 -6.34
N GLY A 480 -15.81 21.53 -5.49
CA GLY A 480 -15.34 20.14 -5.42
C GLY A 480 -14.29 19.76 -6.46
N GLU A 481 -14.05 20.61 -7.47
CA GLU A 481 -12.98 20.50 -8.48
C GLU A 481 -13.00 19.25 -9.37
N GLY A 482 -14.04 18.42 -9.26
CA GLY A 482 -14.09 17.12 -9.95
C GLY A 482 -13.15 16.08 -9.33
N PHE A 483 -12.67 16.28 -8.10
CA PHE A 483 -11.95 15.25 -7.33
C PHE A 483 -12.93 14.20 -6.83
N GLY A 484 -13.37 13.35 -7.74
CA GLY A 484 -14.47 12.42 -7.58
C GLY A 484 -15.67 12.84 -8.41
N VAL A 485 -16.27 11.86 -9.10
CA VAL A 485 -17.20 12.12 -10.21
C VAL A 485 -18.54 11.41 -10.09
N HIS A 486 -18.69 10.46 -9.17
CA HIS A 486 -19.86 9.59 -9.11
C HIS A 486 -21.04 10.25 -8.40
N ILE A 487 -22.26 10.10 -8.95
CA ILE A 487 -23.48 10.45 -8.21
C ILE A 487 -23.81 9.29 -7.29
N CYS A 488 -23.77 9.54 -5.98
CA CYS A 488 -24.00 8.55 -4.95
C CYS A 488 -25.31 8.86 -4.22
N THR A 489 -26.27 7.94 -4.26
CA THR A 489 -27.55 8.08 -3.56
C THR A 489 -27.42 7.53 -2.14
N GLY A 490 -27.80 8.34 -1.15
CA GLY A 490 -27.59 8.06 0.27
C GLY A 490 -26.96 9.25 1.02
N PRO A 491 -26.28 9.02 2.16
CA PRO A 491 -26.08 7.72 2.78
C PRO A 491 -27.33 7.18 3.47
N VAL A 492 -27.43 5.86 3.58
CA VAL A 492 -28.41 5.14 4.38
C VAL A 492 -27.72 4.67 5.66
N ALA A 493 -28.26 5.05 6.81
CA ALA A 493 -27.80 4.55 8.10
C ALA A 493 -28.41 3.17 8.39
N ILE A 494 -27.59 2.25 8.88
CA ILE A 494 -28.00 0.93 9.31
C ILE A 494 -28.01 0.94 10.82
N LYS A 495 -29.20 0.75 11.40
CA LYS A 495 -29.41 0.78 12.84
C LYS A 495 -28.45 -0.19 13.54
N ASP A 496 -27.84 0.26 14.63
CA ASP A 496 -26.93 -0.51 15.50
C ASP A 496 -25.60 -0.94 14.85
N ALA A 497 -25.29 -0.53 13.61
CA ALA A 497 -24.01 -0.78 12.97
C ALA A 497 -22.88 -0.02 13.69
N GLN A 498 -21.80 -0.71 14.02
CA GLN A 498 -20.64 -0.17 14.73
C GLN A 498 -19.32 -0.57 14.04
N PRO A 499 -18.23 0.21 14.23
CA PRO A 499 -16.93 -0.15 13.69
C PRO A 499 -16.50 -1.58 14.04
N GLY A 500 -16.08 -2.34 13.03
CA GLY A 500 -15.69 -3.74 13.13
C GLY A 500 -16.81 -4.76 12.89
N ASP A 501 -18.06 -4.31 12.73
CA ASP A 501 -19.13 -5.13 12.15
C ASP A 501 -18.91 -5.34 10.64
N VAL A 502 -19.68 -6.24 10.04
CA VAL A 502 -19.72 -6.45 8.58
C VAL A 502 -21.12 -6.16 8.06
N LEU A 503 -21.21 -5.38 6.99
CA LEU A 503 -22.45 -5.11 6.27
C LEU A 503 -22.55 -6.02 5.04
N GLU A 504 -23.55 -6.89 5.01
CA GLU A 504 -23.93 -7.69 3.86
C GLU A 504 -25.00 -6.94 3.05
N VAL A 505 -24.72 -6.70 1.77
CA VAL A 505 -25.63 -6.03 0.83
C VAL A 505 -25.91 -6.97 -0.33
N ARG A 506 -27.10 -7.56 -0.33
CA ARG A 506 -27.56 -8.46 -1.40
C ARG A 506 -28.24 -7.66 -2.50
N ILE A 507 -27.83 -7.86 -3.75
CA ILE A 507 -28.43 -7.20 -4.90
C ILE A 507 -29.54 -8.09 -5.45
N LEU A 508 -30.79 -7.79 -5.09
CA LEU A 508 -31.95 -8.61 -5.45
C LEU A 508 -32.40 -8.38 -6.89
N ASP A 509 -32.34 -7.13 -7.36
CA ASP A 509 -32.72 -6.77 -8.72
C ASP A 509 -32.02 -5.50 -9.19
N ILE A 510 -31.83 -5.36 -10.50
CA ILE A 510 -31.30 -4.16 -11.15
C ILE A 510 -32.12 -3.89 -12.40
N VAL A 511 -32.71 -2.69 -12.48
CA VAL A 511 -33.56 -2.27 -13.61
C VAL A 511 -33.00 -0.99 -14.23
N PRO A 512 -32.71 -0.96 -15.54
CA PRO A 512 -32.31 0.27 -16.21
C PRO A 512 -33.39 1.35 -16.18
N ARG A 513 -32.98 2.59 -15.94
CA ARG A 513 -33.87 3.74 -15.87
C ARG A 513 -34.32 4.14 -17.28
N LEU A 514 -35.63 4.13 -17.50
CA LEU A 514 -36.22 4.49 -18.78
C LEU A 514 -36.11 6.00 -19.04
N SER A 515 -35.77 6.37 -20.27
CA SER A 515 -35.85 7.75 -20.73
C SER A 515 -37.28 8.27 -20.60
N ARG A 516 -37.39 9.47 -20.03
CA ARG A 516 -38.65 10.22 -19.88
C ARG A 516 -38.81 11.30 -20.95
N SER A 517 -37.87 11.35 -21.90
CA SER A 517 -37.92 12.27 -23.02
C SER A 517 -39.17 12.01 -23.86
N PRO A 518 -39.95 13.05 -24.24
CA PRO A 518 -41.15 12.87 -25.07
C PRO A 518 -40.89 12.10 -26.38
N LYS A 519 -39.69 12.23 -26.95
CA LYS A 519 -39.31 11.57 -28.21
C LYS A 519 -38.78 10.14 -28.05
N HIS A 520 -38.32 9.79 -26.85
CA HIS A 520 -37.61 8.53 -26.59
C HIS A 520 -38.22 7.72 -25.44
N ARG A 521 -39.47 8.04 -25.07
CA ARG A 521 -40.17 7.44 -23.93
C ARG A 521 -40.13 5.91 -23.98
N GLY A 522 -39.67 5.30 -22.90
CA GLY A 522 -39.60 3.84 -22.76
C GLY A 522 -38.36 3.18 -23.35
N ARG A 523 -37.44 3.96 -23.92
CA ARG A 523 -36.10 3.49 -24.34
C ARG A 523 -35.09 3.74 -23.21
N VAL A 524 -33.94 3.09 -23.28
CA VAL A 524 -32.86 3.21 -22.30
C VAL A 524 -31.58 3.57 -23.02
N PHE A 525 -30.82 4.51 -22.46
CA PHE A 525 -29.56 4.97 -23.04
C PHE A 525 -28.45 4.98 -22.00
N GLY A 526 -27.23 4.89 -22.48
CA GLY A 526 -26.03 5.08 -21.69
C GLY A 526 -24.94 5.78 -22.49
N SER A 527 -23.90 6.21 -21.79
CA SER A 527 -22.70 6.83 -22.36
C SER A 527 -21.48 5.95 -22.12
N SER A 528 -20.42 6.15 -22.87
CA SER A 528 -19.10 5.64 -22.55
C SER A 528 -18.10 6.67 -23.05
N VAL A 529 -17.20 7.08 -22.18
CA VAL A 529 -16.19 8.09 -22.46
C VAL A 529 -14.82 7.42 -22.48
N ALA A 530 -14.21 7.41 -23.66
CA ALA A 530 -12.78 7.20 -23.81
C ALA A 530 -12.09 8.49 -23.34
N ALA A 531 -11.74 8.53 -22.07
CA ALA A 531 -11.42 9.76 -21.34
C ALA A 531 -9.92 9.96 -21.09
N TRP A 532 -9.53 11.16 -20.65
CA TRP A 532 -8.14 11.51 -20.40
C TRP A 532 -7.47 10.71 -19.27
N TRP A 533 -8.26 10.16 -18.34
CA TRP A 533 -7.79 9.27 -17.28
C TRP A 533 -7.74 7.79 -17.70
N GLY A 534 -8.29 7.45 -18.86
CA GLY A 534 -8.31 6.07 -19.34
C GLY A 534 -6.91 5.53 -19.64
N TYR A 535 -6.68 4.25 -19.35
CA TYR A 535 -5.40 3.58 -19.56
C TYR A 535 -4.88 3.70 -21.01
N HIS A 536 -5.79 3.83 -21.97
CA HIS A 536 -5.48 3.96 -23.39
C HIS A 536 -4.99 5.36 -23.84
N TYR A 537 -5.16 6.41 -23.03
CA TYR A 537 -5.15 7.81 -23.49
C TYR A 537 -3.84 8.22 -24.19
N ASN A 538 -2.70 7.75 -23.68
CA ASN A 538 -1.37 8.05 -24.23
C ASN A 538 -0.93 7.09 -25.35
N GLU A 539 -1.76 6.10 -25.70
CA GLU A 539 -1.46 5.04 -26.67
C GLU A 539 -2.20 5.22 -28.02
N LEU A 540 -2.86 6.36 -28.22
CA LEU A 540 -3.62 6.65 -29.44
C LEU A 540 -2.69 6.91 -30.64
N ILE A 541 -2.76 6.06 -31.67
CA ILE A 541 -1.96 6.19 -32.91
C ILE A 541 -2.60 7.08 -33.98
N ALA A 542 -3.93 7.22 -33.99
CA ALA A 542 -4.65 7.98 -35.02
C ALA A 542 -4.76 9.45 -34.63
N ALA A 543 -4.56 10.37 -35.57
CA ALA A 543 -4.71 11.81 -35.33
C ALA A 543 -6.19 12.26 -35.19
N PRO A 544 -6.47 13.30 -34.40
CA PRO A 544 -5.57 13.96 -33.45
C PRO A 544 -5.37 13.09 -32.20
N ALA A 545 -4.14 13.06 -31.66
CA ALA A 545 -3.81 12.47 -30.39
C ALA A 545 -3.02 13.51 -29.55
N PRO A 546 -3.30 13.65 -28.24
CA PRO A 546 -4.36 12.97 -27.50
C PRO A 546 -5.78 13.51 -27.85
N ARG A 547 -6.82 12.76 -27.51
CA ARG A 547 -8.24 13.18 -27.64
C ARG A 547 -9.14 12.34 -26.75
N GLU A 548 -10.31 12.87 -26.45
CA GLU A 548 -11.38 12.13 -25.77
C GLU A 548 -12.54 11.86 -26.74
N ALA A 549 -13.27 10.78 -26.51
CA ALA A 549 -14.41 10.42 -27.33
C ALA A 549 -15.56 9.84 -26.51
N VAL A 550 -16.75 10.39 -26.71
CA VAL A 550 -17.98 9.90 -26.11
C VAL A 550 -18.71 9.02 -27.12
N THR A 551 -19.22 7.87 -26.67
CA THR A 551 -20.08 6.96 -27.46
C THR A 551 -21.38 6.76 -26.73
N ILE A 552 -22.49 7.08 -27.37
CA ILE A 552 -23.84 6.89 -26.82
C ILE A 552 -24.38 5.55 -27.27
N TYR A 553 -24.97 4.81 -26.33
CA TYR A 553 -25.55 3.49 -26.55
C TYR A 553 -27.05 3.48 -26.26
N GLU A 554 -27.78 2.62 -26.98
CA GLU A 554 -29.11 2.18 -26.61
C GLU A 554 -29.05 0.78 -25.99
N ILE A 555 -29.83 0.59 -24.92
CA ILE A 555 -29.83 -0.62 -24.10
C ILE A 555 -31.13 -1.42 -24.34
N PHE A 556 -30.99 -2.66 -24.80
CA PHE A 556 -32.08 -3.57 -25.09
C PHE A 556 -32.19 -4.65 -24.00
N ALA A 557 -32.56 -4.24 -22.79
CA ALA A 557 -32.59 -5.13 -21.61
C ALA A 557 -33.71 -6.19 -21.64
N GLY A 558 -34.77 -5.96 -22.42
CA GLY A 558 -35.91 -6.88 -22.54
C GLY A 558 -35.80 -7.90 -23.67
N ASP A 559 -34.74 -7.84 -24.48
CA ASP A 559 -34.53 -8.81 -25.57
C ASP A 559 -34.12 -10.18 -25.01
N PRO A 560 -34.35 -11.30 -25.73
CA PRO A 560 -33.94 -12.64 -25.29
C PRO A 560 -32.44 -12.77 -24.99
N GLU A 561 -31.63 -12.03 -25.73
CA GLU A 561 -30.21 -11.81 -25.48
C GLU A 561 -30.00 -10.32 -25.18
N PRO A 562 -30.05 -9.92 -23.90
CA PRO A 562 -29.90 -8.52 -23.52
C PRO A 562 -28.57 -7.96 -24.01
N HIS A 563 -28.62 -6.84 -24.75
CA HIS A 563 -27.43 -6.23 -25.31
C HIS A 563 -27.51 -4.70 -25.41
N ALA A 564 -26.37 -4.06 -25.63
CA ALA A 564 -26.25 -2.66 -26.00
C ALA A 564 -25.83 -2.53 -27.47
N ARG A 565 -26.25 -1.43 -28.12
CA ARG A 565 -25.79 -1.03 -29.46
C ARG A 565 -25.41 0.44 -29.46
N ALA A 566 -24.31 0.78 -30.13
CA ALA A 566 -23.91 2.18 -30.25
C ALA A 566 -24.84 2.92 -31.22
N LEU A 567 -25.26 4.13 -30.86
CA LEU A 567 -26.08 5.01 -31.68
C LEU A 567 -25.22 5.99 -32.48
N TYR A 568 -24.25 6.59 -31.80
CA TYR A 568 -23.25 7.51 -32.38
C TYR A 568 -22.11 7.71 -31.40
N SER A 569 -21.02 8.27 -31.91
CA SER A 569 -19.95 8.84 -31.09
C SER A 569 -19.67 10.28 -31.47
N TYR A 570 -19.02 11.03 -30.61
CA TYR A 570 -18.42 12.31 -30.92
C TYR A 570 -17.09 12.46 -30.21
N ARG A 571 -16.23 13.34 -30.70
CA ARG A 571 -15.02 13.72 -29.96
C ARG A 571 -15.40 14.82 -28.99
N TRP A 572 -14.84 14.80 -27.79
CA TRP A 572 -15.00 15.93 -26.89
C TRP A 572 -14.42 17.19 -27.55
N GLU A 573 -15.22 18.24 -27.60
CA GLU A 573 -14.80 19.59 -27.98
C GLU A 573 -14.95 20.47 -26.73
N PRO A 574 -14.17 21.55 -26.56
CA PRO A 574 -14.27 22.40 -25.38
C PRO A 574 -15.71 22.83 -25.10
N GLN A 575 -16.21 22.53 -23.90
CA GLN A 575 -17.56 22.91 -23.48
C GLN A 575 -17.48 24.05 -22.47
N THR A 576 -18.31 25.08 -22.64
CA THR A 576 -18.47 26.13 -21.64
C THR A 576 -19.66 25.79 -20.75
N ASP A 577 -19.43 25.64 -19.45
CA ASP A 577 -20.49 25.39 -18.49
C ASP A 577 -21.42 26.62 -18.32
N PRO A 578 -22.58 26.47 -17.67
CA PRO A 578 -23.46 27.60 -17.41
C PRO A 578 -22.84 28.71 -16.54
N ALA A 579 -21.80 28.44 -15.77
CA ALA A 579 -21.07 29.45 -14.97
C ALA A 579 -20.05 30.24 -15.81
N GLY A 580 -19.76 29.82 -17.04
CA GLY A 580 -18.81 30.45 -17.95
C GLY A 580 -17.41 29.84 -17.92
N VAL A 581 -17.20 28.73 -17.21
CA VAL A 581 -15.93 28.00 -17.17
C VAL A 581 -15.81 27.13 -18.42
N VAL A 582 -14.63 27.13 -19.04
CA VAL A 582 -14.35 26.33 -20.25
C VAL A 582 -13.63 25.05 -19.86
N HIS A 583 -14.22 23.91 -20.23
CA HIS A 583 -13.71 22.56 -19.99
C HIS A 583 -13.09 22.03 -21.28
N ALA A 584 -11.78 22.19 -21.42
CA ALA A 584 -11.04 21.75 -22.61
C ALA A 584 -10.97 20.22 -22.74
N THR A 585 -10.92 19.54 -21.60
CA THR A 585 -11.05 18.09 -21.46
C THR A 585 -12.26 17.76 -20.60
N TYR A 586 -12.62 16.48 -20.49
CA TYR A 586 -13.66 16.01 -19.57
C TYR A 586 -13.16 16.08 -18.10
N ASP A 587 -13.01 17.28 -17.55
CA ASP A 587 -12.33 17.52 -16.28
C ASP A 587 -13.26 17.86 -15.09
N TYR A 588 -14.56 17.97 -15.35
CA TYR A 588 -15.57 18.23 -14.34
C TYR A 588 -16.87 17.47 -14.67
N PRO A 589 -17.47 16.74 -13.72
CA PRO A 589 -18.59 15.86 -14.00
C PRO A 589 -19.89 16.65 -14.23
N GLY A 590 -20.76 16.12 -15.08
CA GLY A 590 -22.10 16.67 -15.29
C GLY A 590 -22.15 18.00 -16.03
N VAL A 591 -21.10 18.36 -16.79
CA VAL A 591 -21.09 19.53 -17.67
C VAL A 591 -22.04 19.25 -18.86
N PRO A 592 -23.05 20.09 -19.09
CA PRO A 592 -23.98 19.87 -20.20
C PRO A 592 -23.30 20.13 -21.54
N VAL A 593 -23.34 19.15 -22.44
CA VAL A 593 -22.85 19.33 -23.81
C VAL A 593 -23.77 20.31 -24.55
N ALA A 594 -23.18 21.39 -25.08
CA ALA A 594 -23.93 22.45 -25.73
C ALA A 594 -24.55 21.97 -27.06
N PRO A 595 -25.82 22.31 -27.36
CA PRO A 595 -26.43 21.94 -28.64
C PRO A 595 -25.63 22.44 -29.84
N GLY A 596 -25.26 21.52 -30.74
CA GLY A 596 -24.52 21.83 -31.96
C GLY A 596 -23.01 22.10 -31.77
N SER A 597 -22.47 21.99 -30.55
CA SER A 597 -21.02 22.19 -30.29
C SER A 597 -20.17 20.97 -30.66
N ILE A 598 -20.78 19.84 -30.98
CA ILE A 598 -20.10 18.57 -31.26
C ILE A 598 -20.53 17.99 -32.60
N LYS A 599 -19.60 17.32 -33.28
CA LYS A 599 -19.89 16.57 -34.51
C LYS A 599 -20.18 15.09 -34.22
N ARG A 600 -21.45 14.70 -34.30
CA ARG A 600 -21.89 13.30 -34.18
C ARG A 600 -21.41 12.46 -35.37
N ARG A 601 -20.93 11.27 -35.09
CA ARG A 601 -20.55 10.22 -36.04
C ARG A 601 -21.47 9.02 -35.82
N HIS A 602 -22.31 8.74 -36.81
CA HIS A 602 -23.19 7.58 -36.84
C HIS A 602 -22.51 6.38 -37.53
N GLY A 603 -23.14 5.20 -37.49
CA GLY A 603 -22.58 3.99 -38.09
C GLY A 603 -21.37 3.44 -37.33
N VAL A 604 -21.24 3.79 -36.04
CA VAL A 604 -20.13 3.34 -35.20
C VAL A 604 -20.48 2.01 -34.56
N LEU A 605 -19.53 1.06 -34.58
CA LEU A 605 -19.75 -0.29 -34.07
C LEU A 605 -20.99 -0.98 -34.69
N ASP A 606 -21.28 -0.70 -35.96
CA ASP A 606 -22.43 -1.28 -36.67
C ASP A 606 -22.38 -2.81 -36.64
N ASN A 607 -23.55 -3.41 -36.39
CA ASN A 607 -23.74 -4.86 -36.27
C ASN A 607 -23.06 -5.52 -35.05
N ILE A 608 -22.50 -4.74 -34.12
CA ILE A 608 -21.97 -5.26 -32.86
C ILE A 608 -23.08 -5.21 -31.79
N ARG A 609 -23.30 -6.35 -31.12
CA ARG A 609 -24.17 -6.46 -29.95
C ARG A 609 -23.31 -6.74 -28.74
N ILE A 610 -23.26 -5.78 -27.80
CA ILE A 610 -22.44 -5.90 -26.59
C ILE A 610 -23.32 -6.53 -25.49
N PRO A 611 -22.98 -7.69 -24.93
CA PRO A 611 -23.79 -8.32 -23.89
C PRO A 611 -23.96 -7.41 -22.67
N LEU A 612 -25.17 -7.35 -22.11
CA LEU A 612 -25.39 -6.60 -20.87
C LEU A 612 -24.83 -7.36 -19.66
N ARG A 613 -24.27 -6.58 -18.75
CA ARG A 613 -23.82 -7.01 -17.43
C ARG A 613 -24.20 -5.91 -16.44
N PRO A 614 -25.50 -5.71 -16.12
CA PRO A 614 -25.91 -4.61 -15.27
C PRO A 614 -25.30 -4.73 -13.88
N HIS A 615 -24.64 -3.68 -13.39
CA HIS A 615 -24.02 -3.63 -12.07
C HIS A 615 -23.90 -2.20 -11.57
N PHE A 616 -23.54 -2.05 -10.29
CA PHE A 616 -23.14 -0.77 -9.71
C PHE A 616 -21.61 -0.77 -9.57
N GLY A 617 -20.94 0.21 -10.18
CA GLY A 617 -19.53 0.50 -9.94
C GLY A 617 -19.31 0.91 -8.48
N VAL A 618 -20.19 1.78 -7.96
CA VAL A 618 -20.14 2.25 -6.58
C VAL A 618 -21.14 1.55 -5.66
N ILE A 619 -20.62 0.78 -4.70
CA ILE A 619 -21.30 0.41 -3.45
C ILE A 619 -20.31 0.62 -2.30
N ALA A 620 -20.65 1.51 -1.35
CA ALA A 620 -19.71 1.95 -0.34
C ALA A 620 -20.34 2.17 1.03
N VAL A 621 -19.58 1.89 2.09
CA VAL A 621 -19.83 2.43 3.44
C VAL A 621 -18.85 3.57 3.71
N ALA A 622 -19.18 4.50 4.60
CA ALA A 622 -18.30 5.64 4.85
C ALA A 622 -17.02 5.20 5.61
N PRO A 623 -15.83 5.57 5.12
CA PRO A 623 -14.55 5.30 5.79
C PRO A 623 -14.34 6.21 7.01
N ARG A 624 -13.37 5.83 7.85
CA ARG A 624 -13.05 6.54 9.11
C ARG A 624 -11.86 7.49 9.03
N GLU A 625 -11.02 7.35 8.02
CA GLU A 625 -9.69 7.98 7.97
C GLU A 625 -9.78 9.50 7.78
N VAL A 626 -10.58 9.96 6.81
CA VAL A 626 -10.78 11.39 6.52
C VAL A 626 -12.26 11.67 6.25
N ASP A 627 -12.67 12.92 6.40
CA ASP A 627 -14.09 13.27 6.28
C ASP A 627 -14.58 13.28 4.84
N PHE A 628 -13.95 14.02 3.93
CA PHE A 628 -14.29 13.99 2.50
C PHE A 628 -13.32 13.05 1.78
N VAL A 629 -13.87 12.01 1.16
CA VAL A 629 -13.11 11.01 0.39
C VAL A 629 -13.57 11.03 -1.06
N ASP A 630 -12.65 11.24 -1.98
CA ASP A 630 -12.83 11.13 -3.43
C ASP A 630 -13.54 9.82 -3.79
N SER A 631 -14.62 9.92 -4.56
CA SER A 631 -15.42 8.74 -4.94
C SER A 631 -14.76 7.85 -5.98
N ILE A 632 -13.66 8.27 -6.62
CA ILE A 632 -12.97 7.51 -7.68
C ILE A 632 -12.20 6.32 -7.11
N PRO A 633 -11.23 6.44 -6.18
CA PRO A 633 -10.41 5.29 -5.82
C PRO A 633 -11.17 4.31 -4.91
N PRO A 634 -11.33 3.01 -5.28
CA PRO A 634 -11.86 2.02 -4.36
C PRO A 634 -10.90 1.71 -3.21
N SER A 635 -11.43 1.15 -2.12
CA SER A 635 -10.60 0.65 -1.02
C SER A 635 -11.36 -0.36 -0.16
N TYR A 636 -10.92 -0.56 1.07
CA TYR A 636 -11.49 -1.52 2.02
C TYR A 636 -12.99 -1.32 2.27
N PHE A 637 -13.47 -0.08 2.16
CA PHE A 637 -14.85 0.33 2.43
C PHE A 637 -15.80 0.11 1.24
N GLY A 638 -15.33 -0.52 0.16
CA GLY A 638 -16.02 -0.57 -1.12
C GLY A 638 -15.59 0.60 -1.99
N GLY A 639 -16.54 1.45 -2.37
CA GLY A 639 -16.28 2.58 -3.28
C GLY A 639 -16.48 2.14 -4.72
N ASN A 640 -15.69 2.71 -5.63
CA ASN A 640 -15.75 2.44 -7.07
C ASN A 640 -15.07 1.12 -7.44
N LEU A 641 -15.77 0.01 -7.22
CA LEU A 641 -15.18 -1.31 -7.38
C LEU A 641 -15.03 -1.73 -8.84
N ASP A 642 -15.93 -1.25 -9.70
CA ASP A 642 -15.99 -1.54 -11.14
C ASP A 642 -15.78 -3.00 -11.47
N ASN A 643 -16.41 -3.85 -10.66
CA ASN A 643 -16.47 -5.27 -10.89
C ASN A 643 -17.85 -5.60 -11.43
N TRP A 644 -17.94 -5.93 -12.72
CA TRP A 644 -19.20 -6.21 -13.39
C TRP A 644 -20.01 -7.36 -12.77
N ARG A 645 -19.38 -8.15 -11.89
CA ARG A 645 -20.00 -9.23 -11.12
C ARG A 645 -20.87 -8.72 -9.97
N LEU A 646 -20.81 -7.44 -9.60
CA LEU A 646 -21.73 -6.74 -8.67
C LEU A 646 -23.11 -6.48 -9.30
N GLY A 647 -23.64 -7.51 -9.96
CA GLY A 647 -24.94 -7.48 -10.60
C GLY A 647 -26.02 -8.16 -9.77
N LYS A 648 -27.21 -8.28 -10.35
CA LYS A 648 -28.33 -9.04 -9.79
C LYS A 648 -27.91 -10.45 -9.34
N GLY A 649 -28.31 -10.82 -8.13
CA GLY A 649 -28.03 -12.13 -7.52
C GLY A 649 -26.69 -12.22 -6.79
N SER A 650 -25.84 -11.20 -6.90
CA SER A 650 -24.60 -11.11 -6.11
C SER A 650 -24.84 -10.47 -4.75
N THR A 651 -23.88 -10.68 -3.84
CA THR A 651 -23.83 -10.08 -2.52
C THR A 651 -22.45 -9.48 -2.30
N VAL A 652 -22.39 -8.28 -1.73
CA VAL A 652 -21.12 -7.69 -1.27
C VAL A 652 -21.11 -7.57 0.24
N TYR A 653 -19.99 -7.95 0.85
CA TYR A 653 -19.71 -7.79 2.27
C TYR A 653 -18.71 -6.65 2.43
N LEU A 654 -19.05 -5.67 3.25
CA LEU A 654 -18.25 -4.47 3.49
C LEU A 654 -17.94 -4.32 4.99
N PRO A 655 -16.66 -4.09 5.38
CA PRO A 655 -16.32 -3.81 6.76
C PRO A 655 -16.85 -2.44 7.22
N VAL A 656 -17.57 -2.41 8.33
CA VAL A 656 -18.10 -1.16 8.92
C VAL A 656 -16.98 -0.43 9.64
N ALA A 657 -16.74 0.84 9.29
CA ALA A 657 -15.70 1.67 9.89
C ALA A 657 -16.22 2.82 10.76
N VAL A 658 -17.49 3.20 10.60
CA VAL A 658 -18.14 4.29 11.34
C VAL A 658 -19.53 3.86 11.84
N PRO A 659 -20.04 4.45 12.93
CA PRO A 659 -21.40 4.18 13.40
C PRO A 659 -22.43 4.39 12.29
N GLY A 660 -23.38 3.46 12.18
CA GLY A 660 -24.42 3.49 11.16
C GLY A 660 -23.99 3.03 9.77
N ALA A 661 -22.72 2.70 9.53
CA ALA A 661 -22.12 2.33 8.23
C ALA A 661 -22.18 3.40 7.13
N LEU A 662 -23.32 4.10 6.96
CA LEU A 662 -23.56 5.14 5.96
C LEU A 662 -23.41 4.62 4.52
N LEU A 663 -24.24 3.63 4.17
CA LEU A 663 -24.26 2.97 2.86
C LEU A 663 -24.67 3.94 1.75
N SER A 664 -23.88 4.06 0.69
CA SER A 664 -24.21 4.79 -0.53
C SER A 664 -24.05 3.90 -1.75
N VAL A 665 -24.90 4.11 -2.76
CA VAL A 665 -24.88 3.36 -4.04
C VAL A 665 -24.91 4.36 -5.19
N GLY A 666 -24.09 4.13 -6.21
CA GLY A 666 -23.94 5.03 -7.34
C GLY A 666 -23.36 4.34 -8.55
N ASP A 667 -22.95 5.14 -9.52
CA ASP A 667 -22.20 4.72 -10.71
C ASP A 667 -22.77 3.47 -11.41
N PRO A 668 -24.00 3.55 -11.92
CA PRO A 668 -24.66 2.40 -12.51
C PRO A 668 -24.18 2.13 -13.95
N HIS A 669 -23.87 0.87 -14.24
CA HIS A 669 -23.29 0.42 -15.50
C HIS A 669 -24.17 -0.61 -16.21
N ALA A 670 -24.48 -0.39 -17.49
CA ALA A 670 -25.17 -1.37 -18.34
C ALA A 670 -24.29 -2.58 -18.67
N THR A 671 -23.00 -2.36 -18.87
CA THR A 671 -22.00 -3.40 -19.09
C THR A 671 -20.60 -2.82 -19.01
N GLN A 672 -19.63 -3.67 -18.70
CA GLN A 672 -18.21 -3.34 -18.60
C GLN A 672 -17.36 -4.57 -18.94
N GLY A 673 -16.14 -4.33 -19.42
CA GLY A 673 -15.10 -5.34 -19.52
C GLY A 673 -14.16 -5.29 -18.30
N ASP A 674 -13.62 -6.45 -17.93
CA ASP A 674 -12.52 -6.54 -16.95
C ASP A 674 -11.34 -5.66 -17.45
N GLY A 675 -11.04 -4.59 -16.72
CA GLY A 675 -9.99 -3.59 -17.02
C GLY A 675 -10.47 -2.17 -17.31
N GLU A 676 -11.71 -1.98 -17.76
CA GLU A 676 -12.32 -0.65 -17.99
C GLU A 676 -11.42 0.35 -18.76
N LEU A 677 -10.75 -0.11 -19.80
CA LEU A 677 -9.61 0.59 -20.42
C LEU A 677 -9.90 2.00 -20.95
N GLY A 678 -11.17 2.28 -21.28
CA GLY A 678 -11.63 3.60 -21.73
C GLY A 678 -11.58 4.66 -20.64
N GLY A 679 -11.55 4.27 -19.37
CA GLY A 679 -11.80 5.13 -18.22
C GLY A 679 -13.23 5.04 -17.69
N THR A 680 -14.15 4.45 -18.45
CA THR A 680 -15.56 4.30 -18.08
C THR A 680 -16.15 3.02 -18.69
N ALA A 681 -17.24 2.56 -18.09
CA ALA A 681 -18.11 1.50 -18.61
C ALA A 681 -19.09 2.02 -19.69
N ILE A 682 -20.15 1.26 -19.96
CA ILE A 682 -21.39 1.85 -20.50
C ILE A 682 -22.23 2.36 -19.32
N GLU A 683 -21.97 3.61 -18.99
CA GLU A 683 -22.60 4.45 -17.99
C GLU A 683 -24.10 4.61 -18.22
N CYS A 684 -24.95 4.05 -17.35
CA CYS A 684 -26.39 3.99 -17.58
C CYS A 684 -27.16 4.01 -16.27
N SER A 685 -27.99 5.03 -16.06
CA SER A 685 -28.85 5.17 -14.86
C SER A 685 -29.67 3.90 -14.58
N MET A 686 -29.72 3.46 -13.32
CA MET A 686 -30.41 2.23 -12.90
C MET A 686 -31.18 2.41 -11.60
N THR A 687 -31.99 1.43 -11.27
CA THR A 687 -32.65 1.31 -9.98
C THR A 687 -32.36 -0.08 -9.43
N GLY A 688 -31.73 -0.13 -8.25
CA GLY A 688 -31.36 -1.37 -7.58
C GLY A 688 -32.31 -1.68 -6.44
N THR A 689 -32.66 -2.95 -6.26
CA THR A 689 -33.32 -3.42 -5.04
C THR A 689 -32.34 -4.25 -4.23
N PHE A 690 -32.17 -3.89 -2.96
CA PHE A 690 -31.19 -4.50 -2.08
C PHE A 690 -31.83 -5.08 -0.82
N GLN A 691 -31.25 -6.13 -0.26
CA GLN A 691 -31.45 -6.52 1.14
C GLN A 691 -30.18 -6.20 1.92
N VAL A 692 -30.32 -5.56 3.07
CA VAL A 692 -29.17 -5.11 3.88
C VAL A 692 -29.18 -5.83 5.21
N ILE A 693 -28.12 -6.57 5.52
CA ILE A 693 -27.99 -7.39 6.74
C ILE A 693 -26.72 -6.97 7.48
N LEU A 694 -26.85 -6.67 8.76
CA LEU A 694 -25.75 -6.35 9.66
C LEU A 694 -25.29 -7.61 10.40
N HIS A 695 -24.00 -7.91 10.33
CA HIS A 695 -23.34 -8.96 11.10
C HIS A 695 -22.46 -8.34 12.19
N LYS A 696 -22.74 -8.66 13.45
CA LYS A 696 -22.00 -8.08 14.58
C LYS A 696 -20.61 -8.69 14.69
N LYS A 697 -19.59 -7.88 15.05
CA LYS A 697 -18.19 -8.31 15.26
C LYS A 697 -18.08 -9.58 16.11
N THR A 698 -18.91 -9.71 17.15
CA THR A 698 -18.92 -10.85 18.08
C THR A 698 -19.49 -12.15 17.49
N GLN A 699 -20.09 -12.10 16.32
CA GLN A 699 -20.81 -13.20 15.67
C GLN A 699 -20.19 -13.61 14.32
N LEU A 700 -19.01 -13.07 13.99
CA LEU A 700 -18.35 -13.32 12.70
C LEU A 700 -17.62 -14.66 12.64
N ALA A 701 -17.32 -15.29 13.78
CA ALA A 701 -16.57 -16.55 13.83
C ALA A 701 -17.22 -17.64 12.96
N GLY A 702 -16.41 -18.31 12.14
CA GLY A 702 -16.87 -19.36 11.22
C GLY A 702 -17.62 -18.87 9.97
N LYS A 703 -17.81 -17.56 9.80
CA LYS A 703 -18.37 -16.97 8.58
C LYS A 703 -17.27 -16.78 7.53
N PRO A 704 -17.60 -16.79 6.22
CA PRO A 704 -16.61 -16.58 5.15
C PRO A 704 -15.96 -15.19 5.19
N PHE A 705 -16.60 -14.24 5.87
CA PHE A 705 -16.14 -12.87 6.10
C PHE A 705 -15.67 -12.63 7.55
N ALA A 706 -15.22 -13.67 8.26
CA ALA A 706 -14.82 -13.56 9.67
C ALA A 706 -13.63 -12.59 9.90
N ASP A 707 -12.69 -12.56 8.96
CA ASP A 707 -11.48 -11.74 8.98
C ASP A 707 -11.50 -10.73 7.82
N LEU A 708 -12.66 -10.10 7.60
CA LEU A 708 -12.90 -9.21 6.47
C LEU A 708 -12.29 -7.82 6.70
N THR A 709 -11.35 -7.42 5.84
CA THR A 709 -10.76 -6.07 5.80
C THR A 709 -10.76 -5.48 4.39
N TYR A 710 -11.62 -6.01 3.53
CA TYR A 710 -11.75 -5.65 2.13
C TYR A 710 -13.16 -6.00 1.63
N PRO A 711 -13.59 -5.49 0.46
CA PRO A 711 -14.85 -5.91 -0.15
C PRO A 711 -14.77 -7.37 -0.61
N LEU A 712 -15.65 -8.22 -0.09
CA LEU A 712 -15.82 -9.58 -0.57
C LEU A 712 -17.12 -9.67 -1.37
N ILE A 713 -17.05 -10.16 -2.60
CA ILE A 713 -18.22 -10.41 -3.43
C ILE A 713 -18.50 -11.91 -3.40
N GLU A 714 -19.77 -12.26 -3.25
CA GLU A 714 -20.26 -13.63 -3.31
C GLU A 714 -21.33 -13.72 -4.41
N THR A 715 -21.15 -14.66 -5.33
CA THR A 715 -22.18 -15.06 -6.28
C THR A 715 -22.77 -16.41 -5.85
N GLU A 716 -23.73 -16.94 -6.61
CA GLU A 716 -24.22 -18.30 -6.40
C GLU A 716 -23.06 -19.32 -6.39
N THR A 717 -22.12 -19.17 -7.31
CA THR A 717 -21.07 -20.17 -7.61
C THR A 717 -19.70 -19.85 -7.05
N ASP A 718 -19.39 -18.58 -6.75
CA ASP A 718 -18.01 -18.15 -6.54
C ASP A 718 -17.87 -17.14 -5.38
N TRP A 719 -16.68 -17.14 -4.79
CA TRP A 719 -16.16 -16.04 -3.98
C TRP A 719 -15.23 -15.20 -4.86
N VAL A 720 -15.41 -13.88 -4.86
CA VAL A 720 -14.60 -12.94 -5.63
C VAL A 720 -13.98 -11.92 -4.69
N LEU A 721 -12.66 -11.98 -4.56
CA LEU A 721 -11.88 -11.12 -3.68
C LEU A 721 -11.11 -10.11 -4.51
N THR A 722 -11.23 -8.82 -4.19
CA THR A 722 -10.50 -7.78 -4.93
C THR A 722 -9.29 -7.29 -4.14
N GLY A 723 -8.10 -7.46 -4.73
CA GLY A 723 -6.87 -6.77 -4.33
C GLY A 723 -6.75 -5.41 -4.99
N PHE A 724 -6.16 -4.44 -4.29
CA PHE A 724 -5.91 -3.10 -4.80
C PHE A 724 -4.43 -2.75 -4.75
N SER A 725 -4.01 -1.76 -5.55
CA SER A 725 -2.64 -1.24 -5.50
C SER A 725 -2.22 -0.93 -4.06
N HIS A 726 -3.15 -0.32 -3.30
CA HIS A 726 -3.02 -0.03 -1.89
C HIS A 726 -4.28 -0.50 -1.15
N PRO A 727 -4.19 -1.49 -0.23
CA PRO A 727 -5.37 -2.07 0.42
C PRO A 727 -6.20 -1.04 1.19
N ASN A 728 -5.52 -0.12 1.88
CA ASN A 728 -6.10 1.06 2.52
C ASN A 728 -5.19 2.27 2.25
N TYR A 729 -5.37 2.89 1.08
CA TYR A 729 -4.54 4.03 0.64
C TYR A 729 -4.69 5.26 1.55
N LEU A 730 -5.87 5.47 2.14
CA LEU A 730 -6.14 6.57 3.08
C LEU A 730 -5.29 6.43 4.34
N ALA A 731 -5.21 5.22 4.88
CA ALA A 731 -4.27 4.93 5.95
C ALA A 731 -2.84 5.02 5.42
N GLU A 732 -2.45 4.27 4.39
CA GLU A 732 -1.06 4.19 3.95
C GLU A 732 -0.38 5.55 3.72
N PHE A 733 -1.10 6.50 3.10
CA PHE A 733 -0.56 7.80 2.69
C PHE A 733 -1.05 8.99 3.52
N GLY A 734 -1.97 8.80 4.47
CA GLY A 734 -2.44 9.84 5.38
C GLY A 734 -3.00 11.06 4.66
N ALA A 735 -2.54 12.25 5.03
CA ALA A 735 -3.04 13.52 4.48
C ALA A 735 -2.89 13.64 2.94
N GLN A 736 -1.96 12.91 2.33
CA GLN A 736 -1.69 12.93 0.89
C GLN A 736 -2.39 11.79 0.13
N GLY A 737 -3.17 10.93 0.81
CA GLY A 737 -3.67 9.70 0.22
C GLY A 737 -4.53 9.89 -1.02
N GLN A 738 -5.36 10.92 -1.05
CA GLN A 738 -6.22 11.22 -2.21
C GLN A 738 -5.46 11.80 -3.41
N SER A 739 -4.15 12.05 -3.29
CA SER A 739 -3.29 12.48 -4.41
C SER A 739 -2.25 11.41 -4.76
N GLU A 740 -1.58 10.83 -3.75
CA GLU A 740 -0.54 9.81 -3.95
C GLU A 740 -1.09 8.52 -4.58
N VAL A 741 -2.35 8.18 -4.30
CA VAL A 741 -2.97 6.96 -4.85
C VAL A 741 -2.93 6.93 -6.38
N TYR A 742 -3.14 8.07 -7.05
CA TYR A 742 -3.08 8.18 -8.51
C TYR A 742 -1.64 8.06 -9.04
N ALA A 743 -0.66 8.57 -8.29
CA ALA A 743 0.75 8.52 -8.67
C ALA A 743 1.40 7.15 -8.42
N LYS A 744 0.76 6.28 -7.62
CA LYS A 744 1.30 5.00 -7.16
C LYS A 744 0.50 3.77 -7.63
N SER A 745 -0.48 3.98 -8.51
CA SER A 745 -1.26 2.95 -9.20
C SER A 745 -0.37 1.81 -9.76
N SER A 746 -0.69 0.55 -9.47
CA SER A 746 0.11 -0.59 -9.93
C SER A 746 -0.66 -1.92 -9.91
N LEU A 747 -0.70 -2.59 -11.07
CA LEU A 747 -1.23 -3.96 -11.18
C LEU A 747 -0.38 -4.97 -10.41
N ASP A 748 0.93 -4.77 -10.33
CA ASP A 748 1.82 -5.65 -9.56
C ASP A 748 1.51 -5.59 -8.07
N LEU A 749 1.22 -4.40 -7.54
CA LEU A 749 0.81 -4.23 -6.15
C LEU A 749 -0.60 -4.81 -5.91
N ALA A 750 -1.54 -4.55 -6.82
CA ALA A 750 -2.89 -5.10 -6.76
C ALA A 750 -2.91 -6.63 -6.80
N MET A 751 -2.08 -7.25 -7.65
CA MET A 751 -1.93 -8.70 -7.72
C MET A 751 -1.34 -9.27 -6.42
N LYS A 752 -0.34 -8.60 -5.81
CA LYS A 752 0.20 -9.00 -4.50
C LYS A 752 -0.85 -8.90 -3.41
N ASP A 753 -1.69 -7.88 -3.43
CA ASP A 753 -2.79 -7.74 -2.47
C ASP A 753 -3.87 -8.82 -2.67
N ALA A 754 -4.27 -9.08 -3.91
CA ALA A 754 -5.21 -10.15 -4.24
C ALA A 754 -4.69 -11.52 -3.76
N PHE A 755 -3.39 -11.80 -3.99
CA PHE A 755 -2.70 -12.98 -3.45
C PHE A 755 -2.79 -13.04 -1.93
N ARG A 756 -2.45 -11.98 -1.19
CA ARG A 756 -2.48 -11.96 0.27
C ARG A 756 -3.89 -12.22 0.80
N LYS A 757 -4.89 -11.58 0.21
CA LYS A 757 -6.30 -11.74 0.58
C LYS A 757 -6.80 -13.16 0.32
N MET A 758 -6.52 -13.73 -0.86
CA MET A 758 -6.88 -15.10 -1.20
C MET A 758 -6.16 -16.11 -0.31
N ARG A 759 -4.86 -15.94 -0.07
CA ARG A 759 -4.09 -16.75 0.87
C ARG A 759 -4.72 -16.74 2.25
N ARG A 760 -5.00 -15.55 2.79
CA ARG A 760 -5.61 -15.37 4.12
C ARG A 760 -6.99 -16.01 4.19
N PHE A 761 -7.79 -15.86 3.14
CA PHE A 761 -9.10 -16.51 3.03
C PHE A 761 -8.96 -18.04 3.04
N LEU A 762 -8.11 -18.62 2.19
CA LEU A 762 -7.90 -20.07 2.14
C LEU A 762 -7.35 -20.64 3.45
N MET A 763 -6.44 -19.93 4.12
CA MET A 763 -5.87 -20.39 5.38
C MET A 763 -6.87 -20.31 6.53
N HIS A 764 -7.45 -19.13 6.78
CA HIS A 764 -8.23 -18.89 7.99
C HIS A 764 -9.71 -19.25 7.85
N ILE A 765 -10.25 -19.23 6.62
CA ILE A 765 -11.66 -19.57 6.36
C ILE A 765 -11.79 -21.00 5.85
N LYS A 766 -10.86 -21.47 5.01
CA LYS A 766 -10.90 -22.83 4.45
C LYS A 766 -9.97 -23.83 5.15
N GLY A 767 -9.20 -23.37 6.14
CA GLY A 767 -8.40 -24.25 7.01
C GLY A 767 -7.18 -24.86 6.32
N LEU A 768 -6.71 -24.31 5.20
CA LEU A 768 -5.55 -24.80 4.49
C LEU A 768 -4.24 -24.28 5.12
N SER A 769 -3.17 -25.06 4.99
CA SER A 769 -1.82 -24.52 5.21
C SER A 769 -1.45 -23.47 4.16
N GLU A 770 -0.40 -22.69 4.40
CA GLU A 770 0.08 -21.71 3.41
C GLU A 770 0.52 -22.39 2.10
N ASP A 771 1.23 -23.52 2.19
CA ASP A 771 1.69 -24.28 1.01
C ASP A 771 0.51 -24.83 0.20
N GLU A 772 -0.53 -25.35 0.87
CA GLU A 772 -1.77 -25.82 0.21
C GLU A 772 -2.54 -24.65 -0.41
N ALA A 773 -2.64 -23.52 0.28
CA ALA A 773 -3.30 -22.34 -0.25
C ALA A 773 -2.61 -21.84 -1.53
N VAL A 774 -1.27 -21.78 -1.53
CA VAL A 774 -0.46 -21.38 -2.70
C VAL A 774 -0.64 -22.39 -3.84
N ALA A 775 -0.58 -23.70 -3.54
CA ALA A 775 -0.77 -24.73 -4.55
C ALA A 775 -2.18 -24.65 -5.18
N LEU A 776 -3.22 -24.51 -4.35
CA LEU A 776 -4.61 -24.42 -4.81
C LEU A 776 -4.84 -23.18 -5.65
N MET A 777 -4.44 -22.00 -5.17
CA MET A 777 -4.68 -20.76 -5.92
C MET A 777 -3.88 -20.68 -7.22
N SER A 778 -2.75 -21.38 -7.32
CA SER A 778 -1.99 -21.48 -8.56
C SER A 778 -2.66 -22.38 -9.60
N ALA A 779 -3.53 -23.31 -9.18
CA ALA A 779 -4.13 -24.32 -10.04
C ALA A 779 -5.61 -24.07 -10.35
N ALA A 780 -6.34 -23.39 -9.45
CA ALA A 780 -7.80 -23.35 -9.48
C ALA A 780 -8.42 -22.00 -9.05
N VAL A 781 -7.61 -20.95 -8.87
CA VAL A 781 -8.11 -19.57 -8.67
C VAL A 781 -7.71 -18.73 -9.86
N ASP A 782 -8.70 -18.05 -10.46
CA ASP A 782 -8.47 -17.15 -11.58
C ASP A 782 -8.25 -15.72 -11.09
N PHE A 783 -7.13 -15.12 -11.49
CA PHE A 783 -6.84 -13.72 -11.22
C PHE A 783 -7.07 -12.89 -12.48
N GLY A 784 -7.93 -11.88 -12.39
CA GLY A 784 -8.29 -10.98 -13.49
C GLY A 784 -8.14 -9.52 -13.11
N VAL A 785 -7.90 -8.66 -14.09
CA VAL A 785 -7.87 -7.20 -13.87
C VAL A 785 -9.30 -6.70 -13.70
N THR A 786 -9.59 -6.02 -12.60
CA THR A 786 -10.90 -5.40 -12.38
C THR A 786 -11.01 -4.09 -13.15
N GLN A 787 -10.12 -3.15 -12.84
CA GLN A 787 -9.97 -1.85 -13.50
C GLN A 787 -8.52 -1.34 -13.36
N VAL A 788 -8.15 -0.42 -14.25
CA VAL A 788 -6.85 0.29 -14.25
C VAL A 788 -7.00 1.79 -14.47
N VAL A 789 -8.08 2.38 -13.94
CA VAL A 789 -8.46 3.77 -14.26
C VAL A 789 -8.81 4.63 -13.04
N ASP A 790 -8.93 4.03 -11.85
CA ASP A 790 -9.41 4.73 -10.65
C ASP A 790 -8.32 5.21 -9.68
N GLY A 791 -7.07 5.28 -10.15
CA GLY A 791 -5.90 5.47 -9.28
C GLY A 791 -5.60 4.23 -8.44
N ASN A 792 -6.50 3.78 -7.56
CA ASN A 792 -6.29 2.53 -6.84
C ASN A 792 -6.71 1.31 -7.68
N TRP A 793 -5.85 0.91 -8.62
CA TRP A 793 -6.15 -0.19 -9.56
C TRP A 793 -6.47 -1.50 -8.86
N GLY A 794 -7.35 -2.30 -9.48
CA GLY A 794 -7.91 -3.53 -8.90
C GLY A 794 -7.57 -4.81 -9.67
N VAL A 795 -7.31 -5.89 -8.93
CA VAL A 795 -7.21 -7.26 -9.44
C VAL A 795 -8.14 -8.14 -8.61
N HIS A 796 -9.05 -8.88 -9.25
CA HIS A 796 -9.94 -9.81 -8.57
C HIS A 796 -9.43 -11.25 -8.67
N ALA A 797 -9.64 -12.01 -7.59
CA ALA A 797 -9.36 -13.44 -7.49
C ALA A 797 -10.69 -14.19 -7.35
N ILE A 798 -10.97 -15.12 -8.26
CA ILE A 798 -12.22 -15.89 -8.32
C ILE A 798 -11.96 -17.31 -7.82
N LEU A 799 -12.61 -17.67 -6.71
CA LEU A 799 -12.54 -18.99 -6.10
C LEU A 799 -13.91 -19.66 -6.18
N SER A 800 -13.99 -20.74 -6.95
CA SER A 800 -15.25 -21.47 -7.12
C SER A 800 -15.63 -22.27 -5.87
N LYS A 801 -16.89 -22.15 -5.44
CA LYS A 801 -17.42 -22.85 -4.26
C LYS A 801 -17.40 -24.36 -4.41
N ARG A 802 -17.61 -24.86 -5.64
CA ARG A 802 -17.57 -26.29 -5.99
C ARG A 802 -16.28 -27.01 -5.62
N LEU A 803 -15.18 -26.28 -5.42
CA LEU A 803 -13.90 -26.87 -5.00
C LEU A 803 -13.95 -27.39 -3.55
N PHE A 804 -14.94 -26.96 -2.77
CA PHE A 804 -15.15 -27.36 -1.38
C PHE A 804 -16.48 -28.09 -1.18
N GLU A 805 -17.20 -28.37 -2.26
CA GLU A 805 -18.34 -29.28 -2.27
C GLU A 805 -17.73 -30.70 -2.39
N ASP A 806 -18.15 -31.63 -1.51
CA ASP A 806 -17.58 -32.99 -1.33
C ASP A 806 -16.31 -33.12 -0.45
N ALA A 807 -16.19 -32.32 0.62
CA ALA A 807 -15.18 -32.52 1.69
C ALA A 807 -15.70 -33.34 2.90
N ASP A 808 -16.80 -34.09 2.73
CA ASP A 808 -17.37 -35.04 3.71
C ASP A 808 -17.20 -36.50 3.28
#